data_AF-A0A800MBA1-F1
#
_entry.id   AF-A0A800MBA1-F1
#
_cell.length_a   1.000
_cell.length_b   1.000
_cell.length_c   1.000
_cell.angle_alpha   90.00
_cell.angle_beta   90.00
_cell.angle_gamma   90.00
#
_symmetry.space_group_name_H-M   'P 1'
#
loop_
_entity.id
_entity.type
_entity.pdbx_description
1 polymer ?
#
loop_
_entity_poly.entity_id
_entity_poly.type
_entity_poly.pdbx_seq_one_letter_code
_entity_poly.pdbx_strand_id
1 'polypeptide(L)'
;MNRTLIRNFITICSICLMSKSTCSGEDSFIHPGLLHNETDIQRMKEAVTNEKGTIYEGFKVLLESDYSKADYKMRGPFPEWGRAPNIRTGEAQSDARAAYENALMWAVTGKKDHAKKSIQIINAWAGSLKKVTGIDGVLAAGIQGFKFVNAAEILRYTDSGWSEEDAKRCEKWFMDAWYPTIEHYAYFANGNWETAALQTNMAIAIYCSDRNLFESTVRYAVNGAGNGSINHLIVYPTGQCQETTRAQHYAQLGLGLLGGAAEIAWNQGVDLYGWNDNRILKGFEYTAKYGLGENVPYQHYLDRTGKYGLSGQHKNYTKISTVSRGNFYPIFEKTFNHYANRRNIDAPYSAKVVELKRPEGPSRDYVGLGTLTHWRPPSKTSKPMNAPGTPAGLVAQSTEEGIKVSWVRSVEPISCTDAQKYTLSRRNSYEEEFEIIDSEITNPHFHDKSAKKGTLYHYVVTATNDQGTSNRSAELATCSNLPGPWLSKDIGNVGIKGYSKFNGSRFSLEGEGNDIGGTSDEFHFAYAPMSGEGTITARIVRPMSSQWTKPGIMMRKTLDADSPHASVLLLPHWKGALVSRLSKGNPTQVSGITDLGDNHIIKKNRLSTPYWVRLIRFRNTFTGYLSSDGNNWKQISSIEIPMGSTFYVGLPACSQLSDVTTTVTYDSVSIPSWRTPNKEKIIMSRPEPRWHKKAWIERHQKFNERVKQGNVDLIMIGDSITHWWDTTGKEVWDKYYKKRNAVNLAISGDRTEHILWRLENGNIKGISPKLATLMIGTNNHMSSSPEFTANDIRLIVKKLRLELPKTKILVLAIFPRGGNDDDSARKKNMKVNQLITDIGDIDMIHYLNINETFLNKRRLRNDLIPDGSHPNEKGYSAWAQALESTISKLMGEN
;
A
#
# COMPACT_ATOMS: atom_id res chain seq x y z
N MET A 1 -48.26 21.37 -72.87
CA MET A 1 -49.05 20.13 -72.70
C MET A 1 -48.09 19.00 -72.33
N ASN A 2 -48.52 18.15 -71.40
CA ASN A 2 -47.81 17.05 -70.70
C ASN A 2 -46.83 17.40 -69.57
N ARG A 3 -47.45 17.43 -68.37
CA ARG A 3 -46.91 17.33 -67.01
C ARG A 3 -46.14 16.00 -66.82
N THR A 4 -45.23 15.84 -65.86
CA THR A 4 -45.59 15.34 -64.50
C THR A 4 -44.39 15.36 -63.54
N LEU A 5 -44.57 16.12 -62.44
CA LEU A 5 -44.07 15.98 -61.04
C LEU A 5 -42.78 15.20 -60.72
N ILE A 6 -41.81 15.90 -60.09
CA ILE A 6 -41.07 15.38 -58.91
C ILE A 6 -40.98 16.51 -57.86
N ARG A 7 -41.43 16.20 -56.63
CA ARG A 7 -41.39 17.05 -55.43
C ARG A 7 -39.98 16.99 -54.81
N ASN A 8 -39.40 18.16 -54.55
CA ASN A 8 -38.20 18.33 -53.72
C ASN A 8 -38.53 18.09 -52.24
N PHE A 9 -37.79 17.20 -51.59
CA PHE A 9 -37.61 17.22 -50.13
C PHE A 9 -36.11 17.34 -49.84
N ILE A 10 -35.78 18.38 -49.08
CA ILE A 10 -34.44 18.74 -48.63
C ILE A 10 -34.07 17.81 -47.46
N THR A 11 -32.98 17.05 -47.60
CA THR A 11 -32.33 16.36 -46.48
C THR A 11 -31.09 17.17 -46.08
N ILE A 12 -31.18 17.80 -44.91
CA ILE A 12 -30.09 18.50 -44.24
C ILE A 12 -29.08 17.45 -43.76
N CYS A 13 -27.89 17.42 -44.37
CA CYS A 13 -26.73 16.70 -43.82
C CYS A 13 -26.13 17.55 -42.69
N SER A 14 -26.36 17.13 -41.45
CA SER A 14 -25.66 17.66 -40.28
C SER A 14 -24.20 17.22 -40.32
N ILE A 15 -23.30 18.14 -40.67
CA ILE A 15 -21.86 18.03 -40.43
C ILE A 15 -21.66 18.20 -38.92
N CYS A 16 -21.56 17.08 -38.20
CA CYS A 16 -21.06 17.10 -36.82
C CYS A 16 -19.54 17.36 -36.87
N LEU A 17 -19.18 18.64 -36.76
CA LEU A 17 -17.86 19.05 -36.30
C LEU A 17 -17.66 18.48 -34.88
N MET A 18 -16.96 17.35 -34.79
CA MET A 18 -16.42 16.89 -33.52
C MET A 18 -15.39 17.91 -33.06
N SER A 19 -15.78 18.74 -32.10
CA SER A 19 -14.84 19.47 -31.25
C SER A 19 -13.92 18.43 -30.62
N LYS A 20 -12.64 18.46 -31.02
CA LYS A 20 -11.56 17.82 -30.26
C LYS A 20 -11.50 18.52 -28.91
N SER A 21 -12.29 18.04 -27.95
CA SER A 21 -11.98 18.23 -26.55
C SER A 21 -10.58 17.67 -26.35
N THR A 22 -9.65 18.53 -25.96
CA THR A 22 -8.33 18.16 -25.48
C THR A 22 -8.50 17.30 -24.24
N CYS A 23 -8.60 15.99 -24.44
CA CYS A 23 -8.44 15.01 -23.37
C CYS A 23 -6.96 15.00 -23.02
N SER A 24 -6.64 15.30 -21.76
CA SER A 24 -5.32 15.03 -21.19
C SER A 24 -5.02 13.53 -21.36
N GLY A 25 -3.96 13.18 -22.07
CA GLY A 25 -3.59 11.80 -22.44
C GLY A 25 -3.06 10.94 -21.29
N GLU A 26 -3.90 10.67 -20.29
CA GLU A 26 -3.72 9.61 -19.30
C GLU A 26 -4.95 8.67 -19.42
N ASP A 27 -4.74 7.35 -19.32
CA ASP A 27 -5.78 6.29 -19.26
C ASP A 27 -6.37 5.71 -20.57
N SER A 28 -5.62 4.90 -21.32
CA SER A 28 -6.28 3.95 -22.25
C SER A 28 -5.68 2.56 -22.20
N PHE A 29 -6.46 1.60 -21.69
CA PHE A 29 -6.24 0.16 -21.89
C PHE A 29 -6.79 -0.29 -23.25
N ILE A 30 -6.26 -1.38 -23.78
CA ILE A 30 -6.79 -2.04 -24.98
C ILE A 30 -7.97 -2.92 -24.55
N HIS A 31 -9.12 -2.74 -25.20
CA HIS A 31 -10.36 -3.48 -24.94
C HIS A 31 -11.03 -3.98 -26.24
N PRO A 32 -11.55 -5.22 -26.28
CA PRO A 32 -11.26 -6.26 -25.29
C PRO A 32 -9.76 -6.57 -25.27
N GLY A 33 -9.17 -6.75 -24.09
CA GLY A 33 -7.72 -6.93 -23.97
C GLY A 33 -7.27 -7.74 -22.76
N LEU A 34 -8.16 -8.57 -22.23
CA LEU A 34 -7.80 -9.63 -21.29
C LEU A 34 -7.23 -10.85 -22.04
N LEU A 35 -7.79 -12.05 -21.90
CA LEU A 35 -7.27 -13.23 -22.61
C LEU A 35 -7.49 -13.17 -24.12
N HIS A 36 -8.51 -12.42 -24.59
CA HIS A 36 -8.87 -12.33 -26.00
C HIS A 36 -8.99 -10.87 -26.39
N ASN A 37 -8.24 -10.47 -27.40
CA ASN A 37 -8.45 -9.20 -28.08
C ASN A 37 -9.33 -9.37 -29.33
N GLU A 38 -9.66 -8.26 -29.99
CA GLU A 38 -10.50 -8.25 -31.18
C GLU A 38 -9.95 -9.16 -32.30
N THR A 39 -8.63 -9.16 -32.53
CA THR A 39 -8.00 -10.02 -33.55
C THR A 39 -8.08 -11.50 -33.19
N ASP A 40 -8.00 -11.86 -31.91
CA ASP A 40 -8.18 -13.24 -31.46
C ASP A 40 -9.63 -13.69 -31.63
N ILE A 41 -10.61 -12.85 -31.28
CA ILE A 41 -12.05 -13.13 -31.46
C ILE A 41 -12.36 -13.33 -32.95
N GLN A 42 -11.87 -12.45 -33.82
CA GLN A 42 -12.08 -12.56 -35.25
C GLN A 42 -11.46 -13.83 -35.83
N ARG A 43 -10.22 -14.18 -35.44
CA ARG A 43 -9.57 -15.44 -35.83
C ARG A 43 -10.40 -16.66 -35.44
N MET A 44 -10.94 -16.69 -34.22
CA MET A 44 -11.80 -17.78 -33.75
C MET A 44 -13.10 -17.86 -34.56
N LYS A 45 -13.76 -16.72 -34.77
CA LYS A 45 -15.04 -16.62 -35.48
C LYS A 45 -14.94 -17.08 -36.93
N GLU A 46 -13.88 -16.68 -37.62
CA GLU A 46 -13.61 -17.11 -39.01
C GLU A 46 -13.41 -18.62 -39.10
N ALA A 47 -12.59 -19.19 -38.21
CA ALA A 47 -12.35 -20.63 -38.21
C ALA A 47 -13.62 -21.44 -37.91
N VAL A 48 -14.46 -20.95 -36.99
CA VAL A 48 -15.73 -21.61 -36.64
C VAL A 48 -16.77 -21.48 -37.74
N THR A 49 -16.86 -20.32 -38.40
CA THR A 49 -17.79 -20.10 -39.52
C THR A 49 -17.45 -20.98 -40.72
N ASN A 50 -16.16 -21.24 -40.95
CA ASN A 50 -15.67 -22.08 -42.03
C ASN A 50 -15.65 -23.59 -41.69
N GLU A 51 -15.98 -23.97 -40.45
CA GLU A 51 -16.05 -25.35 -39.98
C GLU A 51 -14.80 -26.20 -40.29
N LYS A 52 -13.61 -25.60 -40.26
CA LYS A 52 -12.37 -26.27 -40.66
C LYS A 52 -11.15 -25.82 -39.87
N GLY A 53 -10.20 -26.74 -39.69
CA GLY A 53 -8.87 -26.47 -39.15
C GLY A 53 -8.77 -26.63 -37.64
N THR A 54 -7.57 -26.44 -37.10
CA THR A 54 -7.24 -26.75 -35.71
C THR A 54 -8.08 -25.99 -34.68
N ILE A 55 -8.41 -24.72 -34.97
CA ILE A 55 -9.28 -23.92 -34.10
C ILE A 55 -10.69 -24.51 -34.05
N TYR A 56 -11.25 -24.97 -35.18
CA TYR A 56 -12.57 -25.59 -35.22
C TYR A 56 -12.59 -26.92 -34.45
N GLU A 57 -11.51 -27.71 -34.51
CA GLU A 57 -11.35 -28.90 -33.67
C GLU A 57 -11.37 -28.56 -32.17
N GLY A 58 -10.73 -27.46 -31.76
CA GLY A 58 -10.85 -26.93 -30.41
C GLY A 58 -12.25 -26.44 -30.06
N PHE A 59 -12.98 -25.85 -31.02
CA PHE A 59 -14.35 -25.40 -30.84
C PHE A 59 -15.32 -26.55 -30.56
N LYS A 60 -15.13 -27.73 -31.18
CA LYS A 60 -15.95 -28.92 -30.88
C LYS A 60 -15.88 -29.31 -29.40
N VAL A 61 -14.73 -29.15 -28.75
CA VAL A 61 -14.61 -29.39 -27.30
C VAL A 61 -15.46 -28.41 -26.48
N LEU A 62 -15.55 -27.15 -26.91
CA LEU A 62 -16.44 -26.18 -26.27
C LEU A 62 -17.92 -26.54 -26.50
N LEU A 63 -18.29 -27.01 -27.70
CA LEU A 63 -19.65 -27.45 -28.01
C LEU A 63 -20.11 -28.60 -27.11
N GLU A 64 -19.22 -29.51 -26.72
CA GLU A 64 -19.53 -30.67 -25.87
C GLU A 64 -19.70 -30.29 -24.39
N SER A 65 -19.20 -29.14 -23.94
CA SER A 65 -19.24 -28.74 -22.54
C SER A 65 -20.67 -28.45 -22.06
N ASP A 66 -21.07 -29.05 -20.92
CA ASP A 66 -22.35 -28.73 -20.25
C ASP A 66 -22.41 -27.28 -19.76
N TYR A 67 -21.27 -26.63 -19.58
CA TYR A 67 -21.19 -25.25 -19.10
C TYR A 67 -21.30 -24.21 -20.23
N SER A 68 -21.17 -24.63 -21.49
CA SER A 68 -21.29 -23.74 -22.65
C SER A 68 -22.70 -23.64 -23.21
N LYS A 69 -23.66 -24.42 -22.65
CA LYS A 69 -25.04 -24.46 -23.14
C LYS A 69 -25.83 -23.21 -22.73
N ALA A 70 -26.58 -22.64 -23.66
CA ALA A 70 -27.39 -21.44 -23.42
C ALA A 70 -28.53 -21.69 -22.40
N ASP A 71 -28.92 -22.93 -22.18
CA ASP A 71 -29.93 -23.34 -21.20
C ASP A 71 -29.35 -23.75 -19.84
N TYR A 72 -28.03 -23.57 -19.63
CA TYR A 72 -27.34 -23.84 -18.37
C TYR A 72 -28.12 -23.29 -17.17
N LYS A 73 -28.29 -24.15 -16.15
CA LYS A 73 -28.99 -23.82 -14.92
C LYS A 73 -27.99 -23.32 -13.88
N MET A 74 -28.08 -22.02 -13.59
CA MET A 74 -27.25 -21.35 -12.58
C MET A 74 -27.44 -22.00 -11.20
N ARG A 75 -26.34 -22.13 -10.45
CA ARG A 75 -26.31 -22.80 -9.14
C ARG A 75 -26.26 -21.84 -7.96
N GLY A 76 -25.84 -20.60 -8.18
CA GLY A 76 -25.95 -19.48 -7.24
C GLY A 76 -27.10 -18.51 -7.58
N PRO A 77 -26.99 -17.22 -7.24
CA PRO A 77 -25.87 -16.55 -6.58
C PRO A 77 -25.93 -16.65 -5.04
N PHE A 78 -24.81 -16.35 -4.36
CA PHE A 78 -24.74 -16.34 -2.88
C PHE A 78 -24.02 -15.09 -2.38
N PRO A 79 -24.35 -14.59 -1.16
CA PRO A 79 -23.67 -13.43 -0.57
C PRO A 79 -22.22 -13.71 -0.13
N GLU A 80 -21.89 -14.98 0.08
CA GLU A 80 -20.56 -15.45 0.46
C GLU A 80 -20.31 -16.83 -0.14
N TRP A 81 -19.08 -17.06 -0.59
CA TRP A 81 -18.55 -18.38 -0.85
C TRP A 81 -17.09 -18.44 -0.41
N GLY A 82 -16.55 -19.64 -0.22
CA GLY A 82 -15.21 -19.81 0.32
C GLY A 82 -14.67 -21.22 0.16
N ARG A 83 -13.35 -21.33 0.26
CA ARG A 83 -12.60 -22.58 0.11
C ARG A 83 -11.75 -22.85 1.34
N ALA A 84 -11.83 -24.08 1.85
CA ALA A 84 -11.23 -24.52 3.11
C ALA A 84 -11.59 -23.59 4.31
N PRO A 85 -12.83 -23.70 4.87
CA PRO A 85 -13.84 -24.72 4.60
C PRO A 85 -14.58 -24.48 3.27
N ASN A 86 -15.18 -25.53 2.72
CA ASN A 86 -16.04 -25.40 1.54
C ASN A 86 -17.32 -24.67 1.94
N ILE A 87 -17.51 -23.48 1.38
CA ILE A 87 -18.75 -22.71 1.43
C ILE A 87 -19.13 -22.46 -0.02
N ARG A 88 -20.11 -23.20 -0.56
CA ARG A 88 -20.63 -23.02 -1.93
C ARG A 88 -19.56 -23.06 -3.04
N THR A 89 -18.44 -23.77 -2.80
CA THR A 89 -17.30 -23.79 -3.74
C THR A 89 -17.71 -24.36 -5.09
N GLY A 90 -18.45 -25.48 -5.10
CA GLY A 90 -18.81 -26.16 -6.34
C GLY A 90 -19.74 -25.31 -7.22
N GLU A 91 -20.71 -24.65 -6.59
CA GLU A 91 -21.67 -23.76 -7.23
C GLU A 91 -20.98 -22.54 -7.85
N ALA A 92 -20.15 -21.83 -7.08
CA ALA A 92 -19.41 -20.67 -7.58
C ALA A 92 -18.45 -21.03 -8.72
N GLN A 93 -17.77 -22.17 -8.63
CA GLN A 93 -16.87 -22.66 -9.67
C GLN A 93 -17.60 -23.01 -10.97
N SER A 94 -18.79 -23.61 -10.85
CA SER A 94 -19.62 -24.01 -11.98
C SER A 94 -20.15 -22.78 -12.72
N ASP A 95 -20.69 -21.81 -11.98
CA ASP A 95 -21.24 -20.58 -12.56
C ASP A 95 -20.16 -19.69 -13.16
N ALA A 96 -18.97 -19.58 -12.54
CA ALA A 96 -17.84 -18.84 -13.10
C ALA A 96 -17.38 -19.44 -14.44
N ARG A 97 -17.36 -20.78 -14.53
CA ARG A 97 -17.03 -21.49 -15.77
C ARG A 97 -18.12 -21.30 -16.83
N ALA A 98 -19.38 -21.41 -16.46
CA ALA A 98 -20.50 -21.23 -17.38
C ALA A 98 -20.60 -19.81 -17.92
N ALA A 99 -20.32 -18.79 -17.10
CA ALA A 99 -20.24 -17.40 -17.54
C ALA A 99 -19.18 -17.24 -18.63
N TYR A 100 -17.95 -17.68 -18.38
CA TYR A 100 -16.87 -17.58 -19.36
C TYR A 100 -17.15 -18.37 -20.65
N GLU A 101 -17.56 -19.64 -20.53
CA GLU A 101 -17.79 -20.47 -21.71
C GLU A 101 -18.98 -19.97 -22.56
N ASN A 102 -20.05 -19.46 -21.94
CA ASN A 102 -21.14 -18.82 -22.69
C ASN A 102 -20.72 -17.47 -23.31
N ALA A 103 -19.90 -16.67 -22.63
CA ALA A 103 -19.35 -15.44 -23.23
C ALA A 103 -18.48 -15.77 -24.45
N LEU A 104 -17.67 -16.83 -24.39
CA LEU A 104 -16.86 -17.29 -25.51
C LEU A 104 -17.72 -17.86 -26.65
N MET A 105 -18.75 -18.67 -26.34
CA MET A 105 -19.73 -19.14 -27.33
C MET A 105 -20.39 -17.97 -28.06
N TRP A 106 -20.79 -16.93 -27.31
CA TRP A 106 -21.32 -15.69 -27.90
C TRP A 106 -20.31 -15.05 -28.86
N ALA A 107 -19.08 -14.78 -28.40
CA ALA A 107 -18.08 -14.07 -29.18
C ALA A 107 -17.74 -14.79 -30.50
N VAL A 108 -17.68 -16.12 -30.47
CA VAL A 108 -17.26 -16.94 -31.61
C VAL A 108 -18.41 -17.26 -32.57
N THR A 109 -19.65 -17.40 -32.08
CA THR A 109 -20.79 -17.82 -32.91
C THR A 109 -21.79 -16.71 -33.26
N GLY A 110 -21.80 -15.60 -32.51
CA GLY A 110 -22.81 -14.54 -32.64
C GLY A 110 -24.21 -14.94 -32.16
N LYS A 111 -24.38 -16.09 -31.50
CA LYS A 111 -25.68 -16.56 -30.99
C LYS A 111 -26.04 -15.84 -29.68
N LYS A 112 -26.99 -14.89 -29.75
CA LYS A 112 -27.38 -13.99 -28.64
C LYS A 112 -27.83 -14.71 -27.36
N ASP A 113 -28.34 -15.94 -27.43
CA ASP A 113 -28.80 -16.65 -26.22
C ASP A 113 -27.65 -17.02 -25.27
N HIS A 114 -26.44 -17.24 -25.78
CA HIS A 114 -25.25 -17.41 -24.95
C HIS A 114 -24.84 -16.11 -24.26
N ALA A 115 -24.95 -14.96 -24.95
CA ALA A 115 -24.72 -13.65 -24.32
C ALA A 115 -25.71 -13.42 -23.18
N LYS A 116 -27.01 -13.65 -23.42
CA LYS A 116 -28.06 -13.54 -22.39
C LYS A 116 -27.77 -14.42 -21.19
N LYS A 117 -27.32 -15.67 -21.39
CA LYS A 117 -26.97 -16.59 -20.31
C LYS A 117 -25.78 -16.07 -19.49
N SER A 118 -24.71 -15.63 -20.13
CA SER A 118 -23.54 -15.10 -19.42
C SER A 118 -23.88 -13.82 -18.65
N ILE A 119 -24.61 -12.88 -19.27
CA ILE A 119 -25.10 -11.65 -18.63
C ILE A 119 -25.97 -11.97 -17.41
N GLN A 120 -26.88 -12.94 -17.54
CA GLN A 120 -27.73 -13.41 -16.42
C GLN A 120 -26.88 -13.86 -15.23
N ILE A 121 -25.85 -14.66 -15.48
CA ILE A 121 -24.98 -15.19 -14.41
C ILE A 121 -24.21 -14.04 -13.76
N ILE A 122 -23.53 -13.20 -14.55
CA ILE A 122 -22.69 -12.10 -14.02
C ILE A 122 -23.53 -11.11 -13.21
N ASN A 123 -24.67 -10.66 -13.75
CA ASN A 123 -25.54 -9.70 -13.06
C ASN A 123 -26.10 -10.27 -11.75
N ALA A 124 -26.48 -11.56 -11.72
CA ALA A 124 -26.99 -12.20 -10.51
C ALA A 124 -25.93 -12.28 -9.41
N TRP A 125 -24.69 -12.66 -9.77
CA TRP A 125 -23.57 -12.73 -8.84
C TRP A 125 -23.12 -11.33 -8.36
N ALA A 126 -23.06 -10.35 -9.27
CA ALA A 126 -22.74 -8.96 -8.93
C ALA A 126 -23.76 -8.32 -7.98
N GLY A 127 -25.05 -8.68 -8.12
CA GLY A 127 -26.11 -8.23 -7.21
C GLY A 127 -26.04 -8.86 -5.81
N SER A 128 -25.35 -9.99 -5.63
CA SER A 128 -25.44 -10.81 -4.42
C SER A 128 -24.13 -10.91 -3.65
N LEU A 129 -23.04 -11.32 -4.29
CA LEU A 129 -21.78 -11.68 -3.62
C LEU A 129 -21.11 -10.47 -2.97
N LYS A 130 -20.75 -10.61 -1.69
CA LYS A 130 -20.10 -9.57 -0.89
C LYS A 130 -18.65 -9.86 -0.53
N LYS A 131 -18.25 -11.14 -0.48
CA LYS A 131 -16.86 -11.52 -0.14
C LYS A 131 -16.55 -12.98 -0.52
N VAL A 132 -15.28 -13.24 -0.79
CA VAL A 132 -14.71 -14.59 -0.90
C VAL A 132 -13.91 -14.92 0.36
N THR A 133 -14.24 -16.04 1.02
CA THR A 133 -13.68 -16.39 2.34
C THR A 133 -12.95 -17.74 2.35
N GLY A 134 -12.52 -18.16 3.55
CA GLY A 134 -11.77 -19.40 3.76
C GLY A 134 -10.26 -19.21 3.66
N ILE A 135 -9.51 -20.20 4.15
CA ILE A 135 -8.04 -20.12 4.14
C ILE A 135 -7.49 -20.18 2.73
N ASP A 136 -8.18 -20.86 1.82
CA ASP A 136 -7.87 -20.90 0.37
C ASP A 136 -8.56 -19.76 -0.40
N GLY A 137 -9.07 -18.74 0.30
CA GLY A 137 -9.81 -17.62 -0.30
C GLY A 137 -9.04 -16.89 -1.38
N VAL A 138 -7.72 -16.69 -1.22
CA VAL A 138 -6.86 -16.05 -2.24
C VAL A 138 -6.82 -16.88 -3.53
N LEU A 139 -6.66 -18.20 -3.40
CA LEU A 139 -6.64 -19.12 -4.54
C LEU A 139 -8.02 -19.18 -5.22
N ALA A 140 -9.09 -19.21 -4.42
CA ALA A 140 -10.47 -19.20 -4.89
C ALA A 140 -10.82 -17.91 -5.66
N ALA A 141 -10.56 -16.75 -5.06
CA ALA A 141 -10.75 -15.46 -5.70
C ALA A 141 -9.90 -15.32 -6.97
N GLY A 142 -8.63 -15.75 -6.91
CA GLY A 142 -7.68 -15.67 -8.00
C GLY A 142 -7.92 -16.62 -9.19
N ILE A 143 -8.75 -17.64 -9.04
CA ILE A 143 -9.10 -18.55 -10.15
C ILE A 143 -10.49 -18.25 -10.69
N GLN A 144 -11.48 -18.11 -9.82
CA GLN A 144 -12.87 -17.93 -10.22
C GLN A 144 -13.15 -16.47 -10.61
N GLY A 145 -12.55 -15.51 -9.91
CA GLY A 145 -12.62 -14.09 -10.28
C GLY A 145 -12.07 -13.86 -11.68
N PHE A 146 -10.97 -14.55 -12.03
CA PHE A 146 -10.39 -14.51 -13.37
C PHE A 146 -11.36 -14.93 -14.48
N LYS A 147 -12.18 -15.97 -14.27
CA LYS A 147 -13.17 -16.41 -15.25
C LYS A 147 -14.30 -15.39 -15.39
N PHE A 148 -14.80 -14.86 -14.28
CA PHE A 148 -15.85 -13.85 -14.28
C PHE A 148 -15.41 -12.56 -15.00
N VAL A 149 -14.22 -12.05 -14.70
CA VAL A 149 -13.74 -10.80 -15.33
C VAL A 149 -13.46 -10.97 -16.82
N ASN A 150 -12.96 -12.13 -17.27
CA ASN A 150 -12.83 -12.42 -18.70
C ASN A 150 -14.20 -12.53 -19.40
N ALA A 151 -15.21 -13.10 -18.73
CA ALA A 151 -16.57 -13.14 -19.26
C ALA A 151 -17.17 -11.72 -19.38
N ALA A 152 -16.99 -10.90 -18.35
CA ALA A 152 -17.45 -9.51 -18.32
C ALA A 152 -16.79 -8.67 -19.42
N GLU A 153 -15.47 -8.80 -19.59
CA GLU A 153 -14.71 -8.12 -20.64
C GLU A 153 -15.27 -8.42 -22.04
N ILE A 154 -15.45 -9.72 -22.36
CA ILE A 154 -16.02 -10.13 -23.65
C ILE A 154 -17.41 -9.52 -23.84
N LEU A 155 -18.27 -9.59 -22.81
CA LEU A 155 -19.63 -9.08 -22.93
C LEU A 155 -19.68 -7.56 -23.13
N ARG A 156 -18.88 -6.79 -22.38
CA ARG A 156 -18.93 -5.33 -22.41
C ARG A 156 -18.41 -4.77 -23.72
N TYR A 157 -17.33 -5.33 -24.24
CA TYR A 157 -16.64 -4.81 -25.43
C TYR A 157 -16.96 -5.57 -26.71
N THR A 158 -18.08 -6.30 -26.72
CA THR A 158 -18.70 -6.82 -27.94
C THR A 158 -20.16 -6.36 -28.00
N ASP A 159 -20.83 -6.54 -29.14
CA ASP A 159 -22.27 -6.25 -29.26
C ASP A 159 -23.14 -7.28 -28.51
N SER A 160 -22.84 -7.61 -27.25
CA SER A 160 -23.56 -8.63 -26.50
C SER A 160 -24.98 -8.19 -26.08
N GLY A 161 -25.22 -6.88 -26.05
CA GLY A 161 -26.42 -6.28 -25.48
C GLY A 161 -26.37 -6.07 -23.96
N TRP A 162 -25.21 -6.24 -23.32
CA TRP A 162 -25.03 -5.90 -21.91
C TRP A 162 -25.00 -4.37 -21.73
N SER A 163 -25.76 -3.85 -20.77
CA SER A 163 -25.85 -2.41 -20.57
C SER A 163 -24.60 -1.87 -19.88
N GLU A 164 -24.22 -0.64 -20.23
CA GLU A 164 -23.08 0.04 -19.59
C GLU A 164 -23.34 0.32 -18.10
N GLU A 165 -24.60 0.49 -17.70
CA GLU A 165 -24.98 0.61 -16.29
C GLU A 165 -24.65 -0.69 -15.52
N ASP A 166 -25.05 -1.83 -16.05
CA ASP A 166 -24.79 -3.14 -15.44
C ASP A 166 -23.28 -3.44 -15.42
N ALA A 167 -22.56 -3.08 -16.49
CA ALA A 167 -21.11 -3.23 -16.59
C ALA A 167 -20.37 -2.41 -15.51
N LYS A 168 -20.79 -1.16 -15.27
CA LYS A 168 -20.26 -0.32 -14.17
C LYS A 168 -20.58 -0.87 -12.78
N ARG A 169 -21.78 -1.44 -12.59
CA ARG A 169 -22.10 -2.16 -11.34
C ARG A 169 -21.18 -3.37 -11.17
N CYS A 170 -20.81 -4.04 -12.26
CA CYS A 170 -19.86 -5.16 -12.24
C CYS A 170 -18.42 -4.70 -11.90
N GLU A 171 -17.95 -3.55 -12.40
CA GLU A 171 -16.65 -2.95 -11.99
C GLU A 171 -16.60 -2.77 -10.48
N LYS A 172 -17.62 -2.11 -9.91
CA LYS A 172 -17.73 -1.90 -8.47
C LYS A 172 -17.75 -3.22 -7.71
N TRP A 173 -18.44 -4.23 -8.24
CA TRP A 173 -18.48 -5.56 -7.65
C TRP A 173 -17.11 -6.24 -7.58
N PHE A 174 -16.27 -6.13 -8.61
CA PHE A 174 -14.90 -6.66 -8.56
C PHE A 174 -14.07 -5.98 -7.47
N MET A 175 -14.16 -4.65 -7.36
CA MET A 175 -13.41 -3.89 -6.36
C MET A 175 -13.91 -4.12 -4.93
N ASP A 176 -15.22 -4.32 -4.73
CA ASP A 176 -15.81 -4.46 -3.40
C ASP A 176 -15.79 -5.92 -2.89
N ALA A 177 -16.00 -6.92 -3.75
CA ALA A 177 -16.21 -8.31 -3.34
C ALA A 177 -15.04 -9.27 -3.61
N TRP A 178 -14.18 -8.95 -4.60
CA TRP A 178 -13.10 -9.84 -5.03
C TRP A 178 -11.72 -9.31 -4.67
N TYR A 179 -11.41 -8.06 -5.05
CA TYR A 179 -10.12 -7.44 -4.84
C TYR A 179 -9.63 -7.47 -3.37
N PRO A 180 -10.47 -7.23 -2.34
CA PRO A 180 -10.02 -7.24 -0.94
C PRO A 180 -9.44 -8.57 -0.46
N THR A 181 -9.83 -9.69 -1.09
CA THR A 181 -9.28 -11.02 -0.76
C THR A 181 -7.88 -11.23 -1.38
N ILE A 182 -7.54 -10.51 -2.46
CA ILE A 182 -6.33 -10.73 -3.27
C ILE A 182 -5.38 -9.53 -3.35
N GLU A 183 -5.74 -8.37 -2.77
CA GLU A 183 -4.94 -7.11 -2.76
C GLU A 183 -3.52 -7.28 -2.22
N HIS A 184 -3.32 -8.23 -1.31
CA HIS A 184 -2.02 -8.49 -0.68
C HIS A 184 -1.40 -9.81 -1.08
N TYR A 185 -1.92 -10.46 -2.12
CA TYR A 185 -1.49 -11.79 -2.53
C TYR A 185 -1.53 -12.78 -1.35
N ALA A 186 -0.80 -13.88 -1.45
CA ALA A 186 -0.71 -14.95 -0.47
C ALA A 186 0.74 -15.14 0.00
N TYR A 187 1.33 -14.11 0.63
CA TYR A 187 2.68 -14.14 1.22
C TYR A 187 2.87 -15.20 2.33
N PHE A 188 1.82 -15.95 2.64
CA PHE A 188 1.77 -17.04 3.62
C PHE A 188 1.69 -18.43 2.98
N ALA A 189 1.71 -18.50 1.64
CA ALA A 189 1.45 -19.70 0.88
C ALA A 189 2.50 -19.96 -0.20
N ASN A 190 2.32 -21.11 -0.83
CA ASN A 190 2.99 -21.59 -2.02
C ASN A 190 2.72 -20.68 -3.24
N GLY A 191 3.69 -20.58 -4.17
CA GLY A 191 3.67 -19.56 -5.24
C GLY A 191 2.44 -19.62 -6.15
N ASN A 192 1.84 -20.80 -6.33
CA ASN A 192 0.64 -20.95 -7.17
C ASN A 192 -0.59 -20.13 -6.68
N TRP A 193 -0.67 -19.84 -5.38
CA TRP A 193 -1.73 -18.99 -4.82
C TRP A 193 -1.55 -17.53 -5.22
N GLU A 194 -0.31 -17.08 -5.21
CA GLU A 194 0.05 -15.72 -5.56
C GLU A 194 -0.06 -15.48 -7.06
N THR A 195 0.26 -16.47 -7.91
CA THR A 195 -0.01 -16.37 -9.35
C THR A 195 -1.50 -16.32 -9.67
N ALA A 196 -2.36 -16.95 -8.85
CA ALA A 196 -3.82 -16.84 -8.99
C ALA A 196 -4.29 -15.40 -8.71
N ALA A 197 -3.81 -14.82 -7.60
CA ALA A 197 -4.06 -13.42 -7.27
C ALA A 197 -3.51 -12.49 -8.37
N LEU A 198 -2.30 -12.76 -8.87
CA LEU A 198 -1.61 -11.97 -9.89
C LEU A 198 -2.43 -11.80 -11.17
N GLN A 199 -2.86 -12.91 -11.79
CA GLN A 199 -3.64 -12.84 -13.04
C GLN A 199 -4.98 -12.13 -12.84
N THR A 200 -5.62 -12.29 -11.67
CA THR A 200 -6.93 -11.70 -11.39
C THR A 200 -6.82 -10.22 -11.05
N ASN A 201 -5.82 -9.81 -10.27
CA ASN A 201 -5.53 -8.39 -10.03
C ASN A 201 -5.28 -7.65 -11.34
N MET A 202 -4.48 -8.25 -12.24
CA MET A 202 -4.19 -7.66 -13.54
C MET A 202 -5.45 -7.52 -14.40
N ALA A 203 -6.30 -8.55 -14.40
CA ALA A 203 -7.55 -8.54 -15.17
C ALA A 203 -8.59 -7.55 -14.60
N ILE A 204 -8.73 -7.46 -13.27
CA ILE A 204 -9.58 -6.47 -12.60
C ILE A 204 -9.07 -5.06 -12.92
N ALA A 205 -7.76 -4.83 -12.87
CA ALA A 205 -7.17 -3.53 -13.17
C ALA A 205 -7.53 -3.04 -14.57
N ILE A 206 -7.41 -3.90 -15.58
CA ILE A 206 -7.77 -3.56 -16.96
C ILE A 206 -9.27 -3.34 -17.08
N TYR A 207 -10.10 -4.28 -16.63
CA TYR A 207 -11.57 -4.16 -16.74
C TYR A 207 -12.13 -2.92 -16.04
N CYS A 208 -11.55 -2.54 -14.90
CA CYS A 208 -11.95 -1.34 -14.13
C CYS A 208 -11.19 -0.07 -14.53
N SER A 209 -10.37 -0.12 -15.59
CA SER A 209 -9.52 1.00 -16.04
C SER A 209 -8.62 1.61 -14.96
N ASP A 210 -8.08 0.79 -14.04
CA ASP A 210 -7.13 1.21 -13.00
C ASP A 210 -5.67 0.99 -13.42
N ARG A 211 -5.05 2.04 -13.99
CA ARG A 211 -3.65 2.01 -14.45
C ARG A 211 -2.66 1.75 -13.31
N ASN A 212 -2.89 2.33 -12.14
CA ASN A 212 -1.99 2.19 -10.99
C ASN A 212 -2.00 0.76 -10.44
N LEU A 213 -3.17 0.13 -10.36
CA LEU A 213 -3.28 -1.27 -9.98
C LEU A 213 -2.59 -2.18 -11.00
N PHE A 214 -2.77 -1.95 -12.30
CA PHE A 214 -2.09 -2.73 -13.35
C PHE A 214 -0.57 -2.62 -13.21
N GLU A 215 -0.04 -1.40 -13.11
CA GLU A 215 1.39 -1.12 -12.97
C GLU A 215 2.00 -1.74 -11.70
N SER A 216 1.30 -1.64 -10.57
CA SER A 216 1.74 -2.26 -9.32
C SER A 216 1.71 -3.80 -9.40
N THR A 217 0.78 -4.36 -10.17
CA THR A 217 0.64 -5.80 -10.40
C THR A 217 1.75 -6.33 -11.32
N VAL A 218 2.07 -5.63 -12.42
CA VAL A 218 3.24 -5.95 -13.27
C VAL A 218 4.53 -5.84 -12.46
N ARG A 219 4.67 -4.79 -11.62
CA ARG A 219 5.82 -4.61 -10.73
C ARG A 219 5.98 -5.75 -9.73
N TYR A 220 4.88 -6.26 -9.17
CA TYR A 220 4.90 -7.47 -8.35
C TYR A 220 5.33 -8.70 -9.16
N ALA A 221 4.87 -8.87 -10.41
CA ALA A 221 5.28 -10.01 -11.24
C ALA A 221 6.80 -10.08 -11.39
N VAL A 222 7.46 -8.93 -11.60
CA VAL A 222 8.90 -8.88 -11.89
C VAL A 222 9.81 -8.67 -10.67
N ASN A 223 9.29 -8.04 -9.61
CA ASN A 223 10.07 -7.65 -8.43
C ASN A 223 9.28 -7.82 -7.11
N GLY A 224 8.28 -8.69 -7.10
CA GLY A 224 7.47 -9.01 -5.92
C GLY A 224 8.23 -9.89 -4.93
N ALA A 225 7.98 -9.66 -3.64
CA ALA A 225 8.68 -10.32 -2.55
C ALA A 225 8.13 -11.71 -2.17
N GLY A 226 6.92 -12.04 -2.63
CA GLY A 226 6.27 -13.34 -2.44
C GLY A 226 6.77 -14.41 -3.40
N ASN A 227 6.39 -15.66 -3.14
CA ASN A 227 6.66 -16.84 -3.97
C ASN A 227 6.01 -16.78 -5.38
N GLY A 228 5.00 -15.93 -5.60
CA GLY A 228 4.30 -15.81 -6.90
C GLY A 228 4.93 -14.89 -7.92
N SER A 229 5.97 -14.12 -7.57
CA SER A 229 6.72 -13.36 -8.57
C SER A 229 7.51 -14.32 -9.47
N ILE A 230 7.81 -13.91 -10.71
CA ILE A 230 8.43 -14.78 -11.72
C ILE A 230 9.73 -15.41 -11.19
N ASN A 231 10.55 -14.61 -10.50
CA ASN A 231 11.84 -15.05 -9.98
C ASN A 231 11.73 -15.99 -8.76
N HIS A 232 10.63 -15.94 -8.01
CA HIS A 232 10.43 -16.80 -6.85
C HIS A 232 9.56 -18.02 -7.14
N LEU A 233 8.71 -17.96 -8.18
CA LEU A 233 8.00 -19.14 -8.68
C LEU A 233 8.96 -20.03 -9.47
N ILE A 234 9.79 -19.45 -10.33
CA ILE A 234 10.78 -20.16 -11.16
C ILE A 234 12.16 -19.83 -10.60
N VAL A 235 12.47 -20.49 -9.48
CA VAL A 235 13.55 -20.15 -8.53
C VAL A 235 14.92 -20.10 -9.20
N TYR A 236 15.17 -20.99 -10.15
CA TYR A 236 16.47 -21.11 -10.82
C TYR A 236 16.40 -20.86 -12.33
N PRO A 237 17.48 -20.36 -12.94
CA PRO A 237 17.59 -20.24 -14.40
C PRO A 237 17.40 -21.56 -15.16
N THR A 238 17.48 -22.71 -14.49
CA THR A 238 17.17 -24.03 -15.08
C THR A 238 15.69 -24.20 -15.43
N GLY A 239 14.80 -23.36 -14.92
CA GLY A 239 13.35 -23.51 -15.07
C GLY A 239 12.66 -24.23 -13.91
N GLN A 240 13.40 -24.63 -12.87
CA GLN A 240 12.81 -25.30 -11.72
C GLN A 240 11.75 -24.42 -11.04
N CYS A 241 10.53 -24.95 -10.95
CA CYS A 241 9.42 -24.31 -10.25
C CYS A 241 9.48 -24.60 -8.73
N GLN A 242 9.09 -23.62 -7.92
CA GLN A 242 8.98 -23.74 -6.46
C GLN A 242 8.11 -24.96 -6.08
N GLU A 243 7.02 -25.21 -6.78
CA GLU A 243 6.10 -26.31 -6.49
C GLU A 243 6.62 -27.72 -6.85
N THR A 244 7.75 -27.82 -7.56
CA THR A 244 8.25 -29.07 -8.16
C THR A 244 8.45 -30.21 -7.16
N THR A 245 8.70 -29.91 -5.89
CA THR A 245 8.87 -30.90 -4.81
C THR A 245 7.55 -31.33 -4.16
N ARG A 246 6.45 -30.59 -4.34
CA ARG A 246 5.10 -30.94 -3.86
C ARG A 246 4.45 -31.95 -4.80
N ALA A 247 4.09 -31.51 -6.00
CA ALA A 247 3.50 -32.34 -7.05
C ALA A 247 3.52 -31.61 -8.39
N GLN A 248 3.57 -32.36 -9.49
CA GLN A 248 3.66 -31.76 -10.83
C GLN A 248 2.40 -30.98 -11.22
N HIS A 249 1.23 -31.36 -10.69
CA HIS A 249 0.01 -30.59 -10.93
C HIS A 249 0.00 -29.22 -10.23
N TYR A 250 0.72 -29.03 -9.12
CA TYR A 250 0.88 -27.71 -8.48
C TYR A 250 1.87 -26.83 -9.23
N ALA A 251 2.95 -27.42 -9.78
CA ALA A 251 3.86 -26.70 -10.67
C ALA A 251 3.14 -26.21 -11.92
N GLN A 252 2.35 -27.09 -12.55
CA GLN A 252 1.50 -26.72 -13.68
C GLN A 252 0.44 -25.68 -13.30
N LEU A 253 -0.08 -25.69 -12.06
CA LEU A 253 -0.97 -24.64 -11.57
C LEU A 253 -0.30 -23.28 -11.56
N GLY A 254 0.83 -23.14 -10.86
CA GLY A 254 1.54 -21.86 -10.83
C GLY A 254 1.91 -21.35 -12.24
N LEU A 255 2.47 -22.23 -13.08
CA LEU A 255 2.90 -21.87 -14.44
C LEU A 255 1.73 -21.49 -15.35
N GLY A 256 0.62 -22.23 -15.32
CA GLY A 256 -0.55 -21.94 -16.15
C GLY A 256 -1.22 -20.62 -15.81
N LEU A 257 -1.32 -20.28 -14.52
CA LEU A 257 -1.87 -19.01 -14.03
C LEU A 257 -0.92 -17.85 -14.36
N LEU A 258 0.39 -18.03 -14.18
CA LEU A 258 1.39 -17.05 -14.60
C LEU A 258 1.38 -16.80 -16.11
N GLY A 259 1.19 -17.85 -16.91
CA GLY A 259 0.98 -17.72 -18.35
C GLY A 259 -0.33 -16.97 -18.70
N GLY A 260 -1.35 -17.02 -17.84
CA GLY A 260 -2.55 -16.17 -17.96
C GLY A 260 -2.25 -14.70 -17.74
N ALA A 261 -1.51 -14.37 -16.67
CA ALA A 261 -1.07 -13.00 -16.42
C ALA A 261 -0.16 -12.46 -17.55
N ALA A 262 0.75 -13.29 -18.07
CA ALA A 262 1.65 -12.89 -19.15
C ALA A 262 0.92 -12.59 -20.47
N GLU A 263 -0.11 -13.36 -20.82
CA GLU A 263 -0.90 -13.10 -22.04
C GLU A 263 -1.75 -11.82 -21.92
N ILE A 264 -2.31 -11.55 -20.74
CA ILE A 264 -3.03 -10.30 -20.50
C ILE A 264 -2.08 -9.10 -20.58
N ALA A 265 -0.91 -9.19 -19.95
CA ALA A 265 0.11 -8.16 -20.07
C ALA A 265 0.53 -7.96 -21.53
N TRP A 266 0.72 -9.06 -22.28
CA TRP A 266 1.03 -9.01 -23.70
C TRP A 266 -0.02 -8.24 -24.48
N ASN A 267 -1.31 -8.50 -24.26
CA ASN A 267 -2.40 -7.78 -24.93
C ASN A 267 -2.45 -6.29 -24.61
N GLN A 268 -1.84 -5.85 -23.51
CA GLN A 268 -1.63 -4.43 -23.17
C GLN A 268 -0.27 -3.87 -23.65
N GLY A 269 0.46 -4.66 -24.45
CA GLY A 269 1.77 -4.31 -25.00
C GLY A 269 2.93 -4.37 -23.99
N VAL A 270 2.81 -5.24 -22.98
CA VAL A 270 3.82 -5.45 -21.92
C VAL A 270 4.36 -6.89 -21.98
N ASP A 271 5.63 -7.07 -22.32
CA ASP A 271 6.23 -8.38 -22.57
C ASP A 271 6.75 -9.08 -21.29
N LEU A 272 5.83 -9.59 -20.48
CA LEU A 272 6.18 -10.43 -19.34
C LEU A 272 6.73 -11.80 -19.74
N TYR A 273 6.41 -12.30 -20.94
CA TYR A 273 6.96 -13.56 -21.45
C TYR A 273 8.48 -13.47 -21.63
N GLY A 274 8.97 -12.36 -22.21
CA GLY A 274 10.38 -12.09 -22.41
C GLY A 274 11.19 -11.79 -21.14
N TRP A 275 10.52 -11.61 -19.98
CA TRP A 275 11.20 -11.17 -18.75
C TRP A 275 12.26 -12.18 -18.26
N ASN A 276 13.40 -11.64 -17.85
CA ASN A 276 14.53 -12.37 -17.26
C ASN A 276 14.99 -13.59 -18.10
N ASP A 277 15.22 -13.35 -19.40
CA ASP A 277 15.64 -14.34 -20.39
C ASP A 277 14.63 -15.48 -20.52
N ASN A 278 13.40 -15.11 -20.92
CA ASN A 278 12.26 -16.01 -21.11
C ASN A 278 12.02 -16.94 -19.91
N ARG A 279 12.09 -16.41 -18.68
CA ARG A 279 12.03 -17.22 -17.45
C ARG A 279 10.77 -18.08 -17.39
N ILE A 280 9.64 -17.55 -17.87
CA ILE A 280 8.37 -18.27 -17.96
C ILE A 280 8.51 -19.50 -18.87
N LEU A 281 9.08 -19.35 -20.08
CA LEU A 281 9.31 -20.47 -21.00
C LEU A 281 10.15 -21.58 -20.34
N LYS A 282 11.23 -21.21 -19.66
CA LYS A 282 12.10 -22.17 -18.98
C LYS A 282 11.33 -23.01 -17.95
N GLY A 283 10.39 -22.39 -17.23
CA GLY A 283 9.46 -23.10 -16.34
C GLY A 283 8.61 -24.14 -17.06
N PHE A 284 8.00 -23.75 -18.19
CA PHE A 284 7.20 -24.66 -19.01
C PHE A 284 8.04 -25.80 -19.61
N GLU A 285 9.20 -25.50 -20.19
CA GLU A 285 10.10 -26.51 -20.78
C GLU A 285 10.63 -27.48 -19.74
N TYR A 286 11.01 -27.00 -18.54
CA TYR A 286 11.43 -27.84 -17.43
C TYR A 286 10.32 -28.82 -17.02
N THR A 287 9.10 -28.32 -16.79
CA THR A 287 7.95 -29.14 -16.38
C THR A 287 7.53 -30.11 -17.48
N ALA A 288 7.53 -29.68 -18.75
CA ALA A 288 7.23 -30.53 -19.89
C ALA A 288 8.25 -31.67 -20.03
N LYS A 289 9.56 -31.33 -20.04
CA LYS A 289 10.65 -32.30 -20.13
C LYS A 289 10.56 -33.36 -19.05
N TYR A 290 10.40 -32.95 -17.78
CA TYR A 290 10.25 -33.90 -16.69
C TYR A 290 8.99 -34.76 -16.82
N GLY A 291 7.86 -34.15 -17.18
CA GLY A 291 6.59 -34.84 -17.40
C GLY A 291 6.66 -35.90 -18.51
N LEU A 292 7.42 -35.65 -19.57
CA LEU A 292 7.62 -36.55 -20.71
C LEU A 292 8.53 -37.74 -20.38
N GLY A 293 9.02 -37.85 -19.15
CA GLY A 293 9.85 -38.96 -18.68
C GLY A 293 11.35 -38.66 -18.65
N GLU A 294 11.79 -37.49 -19.12
CA GLU A 294 13.20 -37.12 -19.11
C GLU A 294 13.66 -36.62 -17.73
N ASN A 295 14.98 -36.64 -17.51
CA ASN A 295 15.59 -36.08 -16.31
C ASN A 295 15.80 -34.57 -16.46
N VAL A 296 15.69 -33.85 -15.34
CA VAL A 296 15.92 -32.41 -15.24
C VAL A 296 16.78 -32.12 -14.00
N PRO A 297 17.62 -31.08 -14.02
CA PRO A 297 18.46 -30.75 -12.87
C PRO A 297 17.60 -30.28 -11.70
N TYR A 298 17.89 -30.78 -10.50
CA TYR A 298 17.26 -30.31 -9.27
C TYR A 298 18.27 -29.58 -8.40
N GLN A 299 17.88 -28.41 -7.92
CA GLN A 299 18.59 -27.69 -6.88
C GLN A 299 17.64 -27.44 -5.70
N HIS A 300 18.15 -27.69 -4.50
CA HIS A 300 17.37 -27.46 -3.29
C HIS A 300 17.16 -25.96 -3.03
N TYR A 301 16.00 -25.58 -2.48
CA TYR A 301 15.65 -24.19 -2.16
C TYR A 301 14.87 -24.09 -0.83
N LEU A 302 14.93 -22.93 -0.18
CA LEU A 302 14.00 -22.52 0.87
C LEU A 302 13.10 -21.40 0.33
N ASP A 303 11.79 -21.56 0.46
CA ASP A 303 10.83 -20.60 -0.06
C ASP A 303 10.80 -19.29 0.76
N ARG A 304 10.19 -18.25 0.19
CA ARG A 304 10.12 -16.92 0.83
C ARG A 304 9.37 -16.91 2.16
N THR A 305 8.52 -17.91 2.42
CA THR A 305 7.81 -18.03 3.71
C THR A 305 8.63 -18.69 4.81
N GLY A 306 9.74 -19.37 4.46
CA GLY A 306 10.53 -20.19 5.37
C GLY A 306 9.83 -21.49 5.78
N LYS A 307 8.84 -21.95 5.02
CA LYS A 307 8.00 -23.11 5.38
C LYS A 307 8.30 -24.34 4.52
N TYR A 308 8.63 -24.13 3.27
CA TYR A 308 8.79 -25.16 2.24
C TYR A 308 10.26 -25.20 1.79
N GLY A 309 10.93 -26.33 2.03
CA GLY A 309 12.38 -26.47 1.82
C GLY A 309 13.11 -26.94 3.08
N LEU A 310 14.42 -27.19 2.97
CA LEU A 310 15.35 -27.50 4.08
C LEU A 310 15.28 -26.38 5.11
N SER A 311 15.39 -26.76 6.38
CA SER A 311 15.21 -25.85 7.53
C SER A 311 13.79 -25.27 7.72
N GLY A 312 12.85 -25.50 6.78
CA GLY A 312 11.44 -25.16 6.92
C GLY A 312 10.61 -26.23 7.62
N GLN A 313 9.35 -25.89 7.96
CA GLN A 313 8.38 -26.81 8.60
C GLN A 313 8.16 -28.09 7.78
N HIS A 314 8.30 -28.03 6.45
CA HIS A 314 8.17 -29.16 5.54
C HIS A 314 9.52 -29.56 4.91
N LYS A 315 10.52 -29.85 5.75
CA LYS A 315 11.89 -30.23 5.37
C LYS A 315 12.07 -31.46 4.49
N ASN A 316 11.02 -32.25 4.25
CA ASN A 316 11.09 -33.47 3.44
C ASN A 316 11.06 -33.23 1.91
N TYR A 317 10.99 -31.96 1.47
CA TYR A 317 11.04 -31.58 0.05
C TYR A 317 12.47 -31.61 -0.51
N THR A 318 13.10 -32.79 -0.51
CA THR A 318 14.51 -32.99 -0.87
C THR A 318 14.72 -33.50 -2.30
N LYS A 319 13.65 -33.84 -3.03
CA LYS A 319 13.69 -34.30 -4.41
C LYS A 319 12.46 -33.87 -5.19
N ILE A 320 12.56 -33.90 -6.51
CA ILE A 320 11.43 -33.65 -7.41
C ILE A 320 10.32 -34.69 -7.13
N SER A 321 9.08 -34.22 -7.04
CA SER A 321 7.93 -35.10 -6.81
C SER A 321 7.57 -35.89 -8.07
N THR A 322 7.31 -37.19 -7.92
CA THR A 322 6.75 -38.04 -8.98
C THR A 322 5.23 -37.96 -9.05
N VAL A 323 4.57 -37.31 -8.08
CA VAL A 323 3.11 -37.17 -8.04
C VAL A 323 2.64 -36.39 -9.27
N SER A 324 1.74 -36.99 -10.04
CA SER A 324 1.19 -36.46 -11.30
C SER A 324 2.22 -36.26 -12.42
N ARG A 325 3.40 -36.89 -12.35
CA ARG A 325 4.31 -36.93 -13.49
C ARG A 325 3.62 -37.58 -14.69
N GLY A 326 3.80 -37.00 -15.89
CA GLY A 326 3.12 -37.44 -17.12
C GLY A 326 1.67 -36.97 -17.29
N ASN A 327 1.05 -36.44 -16.23
CA ASN A 327 -0.28 -35.85 -16.35
C ASN A 327 -0.18 -34.36 -16.74
N PHE A 328 -0.46 -34.05 -18.00
CA PHE A 328 -0.44 -32.69 -18.52
C PHE A 328 -1.80 -32.00 -18.44
N TYR A 329 -1.80 -30.81 -17.87
CA TYR A 329 -2.97 -29.94 -17.75
C TYR A 329 -3.09 -28.99 -18.96
N PRO A 330 -4.30 -28.44 -19.22
CA PRO A 330 -4.54 -27.56 -20.37
C PRO A 330 -3.96 -26.16 -20.13
N ILE A 331 -2.64 -26.05 -20.29
CA ILE A 331 -1.88 -24.82 -20.07
C ILE A 331 -0.84 -24.55 -21.17
N PHE A 332 -0.55 -25.53 -22.04
CA PHE A 332 0.62 -25.51 -22.92
C PHE A 332 0.35 -24.85 -24.27
N GLU A 333 -0.87 -24.94 -24.83
CA GLU A 333 -1.16 -24.34 -26.14
C GLU A 333 -0.89 -22.84 -26.15
N LYS A 334 -1.37 -22.11 -25.14
CA LYS A 334 -1.18 -20.65 -25.05
C LYS A 334 0.29 -20.25 -25.07
N THR A 335 1.08 -20.81 -24.17
CA THR A 335 2.49 -20.43 -24.01
C THR A 335 3.33 -20.92 -25.19
N PHE A 336 3.08 -22.13 -25.70
CA PHE A 336 3.72 -22.63 -26.92
C PHE A 336 3.46 -21.71 -28.11
N ASN A 337 2.20 -21.35 -28.38
CA ASN A 337 1.85 -20.48 -29.50
C ASN A 337 2.44 -19.06 -29.34
N HIS A 338 2.58 -18.56 -28.11
CA HIS A 338 3.32 -17.33 -27.87
C HIS A 338 4.79 -17.46 -28.30
N TYR A 339 5.53 -18.41 -27.71
CA TYR A 339 6.97 -18.49 -27.98
C TYR A 339 7.27 -18.96 -29.40
N ALA A 340 6.76 -20.11 -29.82
CA ALA A 340 7.10 -20.71 -31.10
C ALA A 340 6.45 -19.96 -32.27
N ASN A 341 5.14 -19.68 -32.20
CA ASN A 341 4.42 -19.17 -33.36
C ASN A 341 4.37 -17.64 -33.40
N ARG A 342 4.29 -16.95 -32.26
CA ARG A 342 4.27 -15.48 -32.20
C ARG A 342 5.68 -14.89 -32.20
N ARG A 343 6.62 -15.49 -31.48
CA ARG A 343 7.99 -14.95 -31.27
C ARG A 343 9.11 -15.72 -31.97
N ASN A 344 8.83 -16.87 -32.59
CA ASN A 344 9.84 -17.74 -33.21
C ASN A 344 10.97 -18.13 -32.23
N ILE A 345 10.59 -18.45 -30.99
CA ILE A 345 11.45 -18.95 -29.92
C ILE A 345 11.14 -20.43 -29.70
N ASP A 346 12.18 -21.27 -29.77
CA ASP A 346 12.03 -22.72 -29.65
C ASP A 346 11.48 -23.14 -28.28
N ALA A 347 10.46 -24.00 -28.32
CA ALA A 347 9.83 -24.60 -27.15
C ALA A 347 9.61 -26.12 -27.38
N PRO A 348 10.69 -26.89 -27.60
CA PRO A 348 10.61 -28.25 -28.13
C PRO A 348 9.84 -29.22 -27.22
N TYR A 349 9.93 -29.09 -25.90
CA TYR A 349 9.21 -29.98 -24.98
C TYR A 349 7.74 -29.60 -24.87
N SER A 350 7.44 -28.31 -24.82
CA SER A 350 6.06 -27.81 -24.88
C SER A 350 5.38 -28.21 -26.18
N ALA A 351 6.09 -28.20 -27.31
CA ALA A 351 5.59 -28.65 -28.61
C ALA A 351 5.09 -30.12 -28.55
N LYS A 352 5.90 -31.02 -27.99
CA LYS A 352 5.54 -32.43 -27.79
C LYS A 352 4.30 -32.59 -26.89
N VAL A 353 4.21 -31.80 -25.83
CA VAL A 353 3.03 -31.84 -24.94
C VAL A 353 1.79 -31.33 -25.65
N VAL A 354 1.90 -30.25 -26.42
CA VAL A 354 0.79 -29.71 -27.22
C VAL A 354 0.31 -30.75 -28.25
N GLU A 355 1.21 -31.42 -28.95
CA GLU A 355 0.87 -32.49 -29.89
C GLU A 355 0.13 -33.65 -29.19
N LEU A 356 0.59 -34.06 -28.01
CA LEU A 356 -0.03 -35.13 -27.23
C LEU A 356 -1.44 -34.78 -26.71
N LYS A 357 -1.69 -33.50 -26.41
CA LYS A 357 -2.89 -33.07 -25.65
C LYS A 357 -3.93 -32.33 -26.49
N ARG A 358 -3.63 -32.02 -27.76
CA ARG A 358 -4.54 -31.31 -28.66
C ARG A 358 -5.68 -32.24 -29.12
N PRO A 359 -6.94 -31.76 -29.21
CA PRO A 359 -7.41 -30.45 -28.77
C PRO A 359 -7.44 -30.27 -27.24
N GLU A 360 -6.94 -29.14 -26.78
CA GLU A 360 -6.86 -28.79 -25.36
C GLU A 360 -8.24 -28.41 -24.81
N GLY A 361 -8.69 -29.11 -23.76
CA GLY A 361 -10.00 -28.92 -23.16
C GLY A 361 -10.08 -27.86 -22.05
N PRO A 362 -11.29 -27.62 -21.52
CA PRO A 362 -11.51 -26.69 -20.41
C PRO A 362 -11.05 -27.28 -19.07
N SER A 363 -10.97 -26.44 -18.04
CA SER A 363 -10.60 -26.87 -16.68
C SER A 363 -11.39 -26.12 -15.60
N ARG A 364 -11.45 -26.71 -14.41
CA ARG A 364 -11.96 -26.03 -13.22
C ARG A 364 -11.00 -24.93 -12.73
N ASP A 365 -9.70 -25.20 -12.79
CA ASP A 365 -8.67 -24.36 -12.15
C ASP A 365 -7.97 -23.41 -13.16
N TYR A 366 -8.13 -23.66 -14.46
CA TYR A 366 -7.69 -22.76 -15.55
C TYR A 366 -8.90 -22.38 -16.39
N VAL A 367 -8.70 -21.45 -17.31
CA VAL A 367 -9.68 -21.20 -18.38
C VAL A 367 -9.66 -22.35 -19.41
N GLY A 368 -8.47 -22.85 -19.76
CA GLY A 368 -8.28 -23.95 -20.73
C GLY A 368 -8.62 -23.52 -22.16
N LEU A 369 -8.99 -24.50 -23.01
CA LEU A 369 -9.42 -24.28 -24.40
C LEU A 369 -8.35 -23.62 -25.29
N GLY A 370 -7.05 -23.85 -25.01
CA GLY A 370 -5.96 -23.20 -25.70
C GLY A 370 -5.91 -23.48 -27.21
N THR A 371 -6.35 -24.67 -27.66
CA THR A 371 -6.43 -25.00 -29.10
C THR A 371 -7.45 -24.11 -29.84
N LEU A 372 -8.59 -23.82 -29.21
CA LEU A 372 -9.57 -22.87 -29.76
C LEU A 372 -9.03 -21.45 -29.71
N THR A 373 -8.53 -21.04 -28.55
CA THR A 373 -8.34 -19.62 -28.22
C THR A 373 -6.99 -19.06 -28.66
N HIS A 374 -5.91 -19.85 -28.64
CA HIS A 374 -4.55 -19.35 -28.82
C HIS A 374 -3.79 -19.97 -30.00
N TRP A 375 -4.29 -21.09 -30.56
CA TRP A 375 -3.68 -21.67 -31.74
C TRP A 375 -3.55 -20.65 -32.87
N ARG A 376 -2.36 -20.56 -33.45
CA ARG A 376 -2.05 -19.70 -34.58
C ARG A 376 -0.90 -20.27 -35.39
N PRO A 377 -0.86 -20.05 -36.72
CA PRO A 377 0.33 -20.36 -37.51
C PRO A 377 1.52 -19.45 -37.11
N PRO A 378 2.76 -19.84 -37.44
CA PRO A 378 3.91 -18.96 -37.27
C PRO A 378 3.71 -17.60 -37.95
N SER A 379 3.99 -16.53 -37.19
CA SER A 379 3.87 -15.15 -37.66
C SER A 379 4.91 -14.84 -38.74
N LYS A 380 4.50 -14.06 -39.76
CA LYS A 380 5.38 -13.54 -40.82
C LYS A 380 5.48 -12.00 -40.83
N THR A 381 4.74 -11.33 -39.94
CA THR A 381 4.72 -9.86 -39.86
C THR A 381 5.90 -9.37 -39.05
N SER A 382 6.67 -8.43 -39.60
CA SER A 382 7.84 -7.83 -38.95
C SER A 382 7.78 -6.31 -38.83
N LYS A 383 6.68 -5.69 -39.31
CA LYS A 383 6.51 -4.23 -39.27
C LYS A 383 5.42 -3.85 -38.26
N PRO A 384 5.69 -2.87 -37.39
CA PRO A 384 4.70 -2.38 -36.43
C PRO A 384 3.54 -1.69 -37.15
N MET A 385 2.32 -1.92 -36.66
CA MET A 385 1.13 -1.23 -37.16
C MET A 385 0.68 -0.07 -36.27
N ASN A 386 1.10 -0.08 -34.99
CA ASN A 386 0.76 0.92 -34.00
C ASN A 386 2.01 1.29 -33.17
N ALA A 387 1.91 2.36 -32.37
CA ALA A 387 2.91 2.64 -31.35
C ALA A 387 3.01 1.48 -30.34
N PRO A 388 4.16 1.30 -29.64
CA PRO A 388 4.29 0.25 -28.63
C PRO A 388 3.35 0.48 -27.45
N GLY A 389 3.08 -0.59 -26.70
CA GLY A 389 2.34 -0.49 -25.43
C GLY A 389 3.05 0.41 -24.42
N THR A 390 2.25 1.09 -23.60
CA THR A 390 2.74 1.95 -22.52
C THR A 390 3.63 1.17 -21.56
N PRO A 391 4.90 1.58 -21.34
CA PRO A 391 5.82 0.94 -20.39
C PRO A 391 5.17 0.70 -19.03
N ALA A 392 5.47 -0.44 -18.42
CA ALA A 392 4.88 -0.83 -17.15
C ALA A 392 5.86 -1.58 -16.26
N GLY A 393 5.53 -1.67 -14.97
CA GLY A 393 6.30 -2.47 -14.02
C GLY A 393 7.64 -1.84 -13.66
N LEU A 394 7.70 -0.51 -13.64
CA LEU A 394 8.91 0.22 -13.28
C LEU A 394 9.40 -0.20 -11.88
N VAL A 395 10.69 -0.47 -11.75
CA VAL A 395 11.40 -0.79 -10.52
C VAL A 395 12.59 0.14 -10.41
N ALA A 396 12.77 0.73 -9.23
CA ALA A 396 13.95 1.51 -8.90
C ALA A 396 14.80 0.80 -7.86
N GLN A 397 16.12 0.87 -8.05
CA GLN A 397 17.13 0.45 -7.11
C GLN A 397 18.12 1.59 -6.91
N SER A 398 18.19 2.10 -5.69
CA SER A 398 19.24 3.04 -5.33
C SER A 398 20.59 2.33 -5.32
N THR A 399 21.62 3.03 -5.78
CA THR A 399 23.02 2.62 -5.73
C THR A 399 23.86 3.75 -5.15
N GLU A 400 25.17 3.54 -5.00
CA GLU A 400 26.10 4.60 -4.60
C GLU A 400 26.26 5.68 -5.69
N GLU A 401 26.07 5.31 -6.96
CA GLU A 401 26.27 6.19 -8.13
C GLU A 401 24.98 6.86 -8.62
N GLY A 402 23.82 6.57 -8.03
CA GLY A 402 22.53 7.13 -8.47
C GLY A 402 21.39 6.11 -8.38
N ILE A 403 20.41 6.21 -9.28
CA ILE A 403 19.22 5.34 -9.29
C ILE A 403 19.20 4.51 -10.57
N LYS A 404 19.18 3.19 -10.42
CA LYS A 404 18.88 2.28 -11.52
C LYS A 404 17.38 2.11 -11.64
N VAL A 405 16.82 2.47 -12.79
CA VAL A 405 15.40 2.29 -13.14
C VAL A 405 15.31 1.21 -14.20
N SER A 406 14.39 0.25 -14.05
CA SER A 406 14.12 -0.79 -15.05
C SER A 406 12.62 -1.01 -15.19
N TRP A 407 12.17 -1.46 -16.35
CA TRP A 407 10.76 -1.73 -16.64
C TRP A 407 10.64 -2.99 -17.50
N VAL A 408 9.42 -3.46 -17.72
CA VAL A 408 9.16 -4.56 -18.65
C VAL A 408 9.19 -4.03 -20.08
N ARG A 409 9.79 -4.78 -21.01
CA ARG A 409 9.86 -4.40 -22.42
C ARG A 409 8.45 -4.15 -22.98
N SER A 410 8.27 -2.98 -23.60
CA SER A 410 7.08 -2.63 -24.37
C SER A 410 7.10 -3.29 -25.76
N VAL A 411 5.93 -3.70 -26.23
CA VAL A 411 5.72 -4.31 -27.55
C VAL A 411 4.47 -3.74 -28.21
N GLU A 412 4.42 -3.74 -29.54
CA GLU A 412 3.17 -3.64 -30.29
C GLU A 412 2.60 -5.07 -30.42
N PRO A 413 1.49 -5.38 -29.74
CA PRO A 413 1.10 -6.76 -29.48
C PRO A 413 0.55 -7.51 -30.69
N ILE A 414 0.11 -6.82 -31.75
CA ILE A 414 -0.48 -7.44 -32.94
C ILE A 414 0.61 -7.88 -33.92
N SER A 415 1.50 -6.97 -34.33
CA SER A 415 2.66 -7.30 -35.18
C SER A 415 3.76 -8.03 -34.43
N CYS A 416 3.71 -8.03 -33.10
CA CYS A 416 4.70 -8.66 -32.21
C CYS A 416 6.07 -7.98 -32.29
N THR A 417 6.08 -6.68 -32.59
CA THR A 417 7.30 -5.88 -32.73
C THR A 417 7.67 -5.23 -31.40
N ASP A 418 8.92 -5.38 -30.98
CA ASP A 418 9.44 -4.72 -29.78
C ASP A 418 9.53 -3.19 -29.98
N ALA A 419 9.41 -2.43 -28.89
CA ALA A 419 9.77 -1.00 -28.92
C ALA A 419 11.24 -0.82 -29.32
N GLN A 420 11.53 0.24 -30.08
CA GLN A 420 12.88 0.53 -30.55
C GLN A 420 13.68 1.37 -29.55
N LYS A 421 13.02 2.34 -28.92
CA LYS A 421 13.61 3.28 -27.96
C LYS A 421 12.67 3.60 -26.81
N TYR A 422 13.23 4.13 -25.74
CA TYR A 422 12.50 4.65 -24.58
C TYR A 422 12.99 6.06 -24.23
N THR A 423 12.07 6.88 -23.73
CA THR A 423 12.41 8.15 -23.07
C THR A 423 12.13 8.04 -21.59
N LEU A 424 13.15 8.26 -20.76
CA LEU A 424 13.02 8.38 -19.32
C LEU A 424 12.91 9.85 -18.95
N SER A 425 11.87 10.21 -18.22
CA SER A 425 11.70 11.55 -17.67
C SER A 425 11.52 11.51 -16.16
N ARG A 426 11.94 12.56 -15.44
CA ARG A 426 11.75 12.68 -14.00
C ARG A 426 11.36 14.09 -13.57
N ARG A 427 10.81 14.22 -12.35
CA ARG A 427 10.60 15.49 -11.63
C ARG A 427 10.89 15.34 -10.14
N ASN A 428 11.10 16.45 -9.42
CA ASN A 428 11.36 16.43 -7.98
C ASN A 428 10.11 16.66 -7.14
N SER A 429 9.14 17.40 -7.68
CA SER A 429 7.87 17.70 -7.00
C SER A 429 6.69 17.62 -7.97
N TYR A 430 5.49 17.44 -7.42
CA TYR A 430 4.26 17.37 -8.21
C TYR A 430 3.90 18.68 -8.92
N GLU A 431 4.49 19.81 -8.49
CA GLU A 431 4.28 21.14 -9.07
C GLU A 431 5.24 21.39 -10.26
N GLU A 432 6.28 20.58 -10.40
CA GLU A 432 7.25 20.66 -11.50
C GLU A 432 6.80 19.82 -12.71
N GLU A 433 7.20 20.28 -13.90
CA GLU A 433 7.10 19.48 -15.13
C GLU A 433 8.17 18.38 -15.17
N PHE A 434 7.93 17.35 -15.98
CA PHE A 434 8.89 16.26 -16.19
C PHE A 434 10.04 16.73 -17.10
N GLU A 435 11.27 16.61 -16.60
CA GLU A 435 12.51 16.78 -17.37
C GLU A 435 12.91 15.46 -18.04
N ILE A 436 13.35 15.50 -19.30
CA ILE A 436 13.90 14.33 -20.00
C ILE A 436 15.33 14.08 -19.52
N ILE A 437 15.59 12.86 -19.03
CA ILE A 437 16.92 12.44 -18.60
C ILE A 437 17.69 11.79 -19.73
N ASP A 438 17.02 10.95 -20.53
CA ASP A 438 17.58 10.33 -21.73
C ASP A 438 16.42 9.87 -22.64
N SER A 439 16.58 10.01 -23.96
CA SER A 439 15.58 9.64 -24.98
C SER A 439 16.06 8.56 -25.96
N GLU A 440 17.31 8.10 -25.83
CA GLU A 440 17.97 7.17 -26.75
C GLU A 440 18.17 5.78 -26.11
N ILE A 441 17.39 5.48 -25.08
CA ILE A 441 17.48 4.24 -24.31
C ILE A 441 16.94 3.07 -25.16
N THR A 442 17.77 2.08 -25.49
CA THR A 442 17.35 0.91 -26.29
C THR A 442 17.08 -0.35 -25.46
N ASN A 443 17.53 -0.38 -24.20
CA ASN A 443 17.26 -1.47 -23.27
C ASN A 443 16.24 -1.04 -22.22
N PRO A 444 15.42 -1.93 -21.65
CA PRO A 444 14.37 -1.54 -20.70
C PRO A 444 14.92 -1.26 -19.28
N HIS A 445 16.08 -0.60 -19.21
CA HIS A 445 16.71 -0.14 -17.98
C HIS A 445 17.63 1.04 -18.25
N PHE A 446 17.81 1.87 -17.24
CA PHE A 446 18.68 3.04 -17.26
C PHE A 446 19.29 3.28 -15.89
N HIS A 447 20.50 3.83 -15.84
CA HIS A 447 21.15 4.25 -14.60
C HIS A 447 21.25 5.78 -14.57
N ASP A 448 20.33 6.40 -13.85
CA ASP A 448 20.33 7.85 -13.62
C ASP A 448 21.41 8.22 -12.59
N LYS A 449 22.60 8.51 -13.11
CA LYS A 449 23.76 8.97 -12.32
C LYS A 449 23.66 10.44 -11.88
N SER A 450 22.69 11.18 -12.41
CA SER A 450 22.46 12.58 -12.05
C SER A 450 21.61 12.73 -10.78
N ALA A 451 21.00 11.63 -10.31
CA ALA A 451 20.12 11.63 -9.14
C ALA A 451 20.88 11.95 -7.85
N LYS A 452 20.53 13.07 -7.23
CA LYS A 452 21.19 13.57 -6.01
C LYS A 452 20.75 12.77 -4.77
N LYS A 453 21.71 12.39 -3.95
CA LYS A 453 21.48 11.66 -2.69
C LYS A 453 20.49 12.41 -1.79
N GLY A 454 19.53 11.68 -1.24
CA GLY A 454 18.50 12.18 -0.32
C GLY A 454 17.31 12.86 -1.01
N THR A 455 17.35 13.02 -2.33
CA THR A 455 16.26 13.63 -3.10
C THR A 455 15.23 12.58 -3.51
N LEU A 456 13.94 12.93 -3.38
CA LEU A 456 12.82 12.15 -3.91
C LEU A 456 12.61 12.52 -5.37
N TYR A 457 12.61 11.52 -6.23
CA TYR A 457 12.35 11.65 -7.66
C TYR A 457 11.12 10.87 -8.05
N HIS A 458 10.46 11.35 -9.09
CA HIS A 458 9.30 10.73 -9.69
C HIS A 458 9.62 10.44 -11.15
N TYR A 459 9.67 9.16 -11.54
CA TYR A 459 10.03 8.74 -12.90
C TYR A 459 8.83 8.29 -13.71
N VAL A 460 8.86 8.59 -15.00
CA VAL A 460 7.95 8.05 -16.02
C VAL A 460 8.75 7.64 -17.26
N VAL A 461 8.24 6.66 -18.00
CA VAL A 461 8.86 6.17 -19.23
C VAL A 461 7.83 6.16 -20.36
N THR A 462 8.24 6.55 -21.56
CA THR A 462 7.52 6.30 -22.83
C THR A 462 8.32 5.35 -23.73
N ALA A 463 7.66 4.64 -24.62
CA ALA A 463 8.26 3.76 -25.62
C ALA A 463 7.95 4.25 -27.03
N THR A 464 8.89 4.11 -27.96
CA THR A 464 8.75 4.60 -29.34
C THR A 464 9.12 3.52 -30.36
N ASN A 465 8.41 3.50 -31.49
CA ASN A 465 8.77 2.81 -32.72
C ASN A 465 8.44 3.70 -33.94
N ASP A 466 8.60 3.17 -35.16
CA ASP A 466 8.33 3.89 -36.41
C ASP A 466 6.87 4.39 -36.57
N GLN A 467 5.92 3.89 -35.77
CA GLN A 467 4.51 4.29 -35.83
C GLN A 467 4.13 5.35 -34.79
N GLY A 468 5.00 5.61 -33.81
CA GLY A 468 4.76 6.66 -32.81
C GLY A 468 5.29 6.32 -31.42
N THR A 469 4.85 7.13 -30.46
CA THR A 469 5.25 7.05 -29.05
C THR A 469 4.04 6.67 -28.20
N SER A 470 4.27 5.79 -27.23
CA SER A 470 3.26 5.36 -26.26
C SER A 470 2.86 6.50 -25.31
N ASN A 471 1.80 6.28 -24.52
CA ASN A 471 1.56 7.09 -23.32
C ASN A 471 2.71 6.92 -22.31
N ARG A 472 2.73 7.76 -21.27
CA ARG A 472 3.64 7.62 -20.12
C ARG A 472 3.21 6.46 -19.23
N SER A 473 4.19 5.75 -18.67
CA SER A 473 3.95 4.83 -17.56
C SER A 473 3.33 5.55 -16.36
N ALA A 474 2.75 4.79 -15.44
CA ALA A 474 2.47 5.31 -14.10
C ALA A 474 3.77 5.79 -13.44
N GLU A 475 3.63 6.80 -12.59
CA GLU A 475 4.75 7.42 -11.92
C GLU A 475 5.39 6.45 -10.89
N LEU A 476 6.72 6.33 -10.93
CA LEU A 476 7.49 5.64 -9.91
C LEU A 476 8.22 6.66 -9.03
N ALA A 477 7.72 6.84 -7.82
CA ALA A 477 8.39 7.64 -6.79
C ALA A 477 9.50 6.83 -6.09
N THR A 478 10.69 7.39 -5.98
CA THR A 478 11.84 6.77 -5.31
C THR A 478 12.86 7.80 -4.86
N CYS A 479 13.43 7.60 -3.68
CA CYS A 479 14.51 8.42 -3.17
C CYS A 479 15.86 7.86 -3.62
N SER A 480 16.77 8.74 -4.07
CA SER A 480 18.17 8.37 -4.22
C SER A 480 18.77 8.16 -2.83
N ASN A 481 19.15 6.93 -2.51
CA ASN A 481 19.42 6.41 -1.17
C ASN A 481 18.20 6.52 -0.24
N LEU A 482 18.31 7.31 0.83
CA LEU A 482 17.27 7.50 1.83
C LEU A 482 17.13 8.99 2.18
N PRO A 483 15.94 9.43 2.62
CA PRO A 483 15.66 10.84 2.84
C PRO A 483 16.34 11.37 4.11
N GLY A 484 16.69 12.66 4.12
CA GLY A 484 17.13 13.34 5.34
C GLY A 484 18.33 12.65 6.04
N PRO A 485 18.27 12.38 7.36
CA PRO A 485 19.38 11.79 8.10
C PRO A 485 19.48 10.26 7.96
N TRP A 486 18.60 9.63 7.18
CA TRP A 486 18.52 8.18 7.11
C TRP A 486 19.64 7.58 6.25
N LEU A 487 20.19 6.48 6.75
CA LEU A 487 21.23 5.65 6.18
C LEU A 487 20.80 4.19 6.29
N SER A 488 21.55 3.28 5.67
CA SER A 488 21.23 1.86 5.68
C SER A 488 22.50 1.01 5.79
N LYS A 489 22.44 -0.09 6.53
CA LYS A 489 23.55 -1.06 6.67
C LYS A 489 23.03 -2.40 7.17
N ASP A 490 23.68 -3.48 6.75
CA ASP A 490 23.58 -4.77 7.42
C ASP A 490 24.38 -4.79 8.73
N ILE A 491 23.82 -5.45 9.74
CA ILE A 491 24.37 -5.61 11.08
C ILE A 491 24.70 -7.09 11.26
N GLY A 492 25.88 -7.38 11.80
CA GLY A 492 26.34 -8.75 12.00
C GLY A 492 26.76 -9.43 10.71
N ASN A 493 26.79 -10.75 10.75
CA ASN A 493 27.17 -11.59 9.63
C ASN A 493 25.91 -12.04 8.88
N VAL A 494 25.55 -11.34 7.80
CA VAL A 494 24.45 -11.73 6.91
C VAL A 494 25.03 -12.34 5.62
N GLY A 495 24.39 -13.40 5.11
CA GLY A 495 24.79 -14.08 3.87
C GLY A 495 24.35 -13.33 2.60
N ILE A 496 23.19 -12.68 2.64
CA ILE A 496 22.59 -11.90 1.57
C ILE A 496 22.48 -10.44 2.03
N LYS A 497 23.14 -9.55 1.29
CA LYS A 497 23.11 -8.10 1.58
C LYS A 497 21.69 -7.56 1.48
N GLY A 498 21.27 -6.84 2.51
CA GLY A 498 20.00 -6.15 2.55
C GLY A 498 20.03 -4.81 1.82
N TYR A 499 18.85 -4.22 1.60
CA TYR A 499 18.72 -2.86 1.10
C TYR A 499 17.49 -2.15 1.64
N SER A 500 17.53 -0.83 1.66
CA SER A 500 16.43 0.04 2.07
C SER A 500 16.00 0.96 0.93
N LYS A 501 14.70 1.16 0.75
CA LYS A 501 14.12 2.10 -0.22
C LYS A 501 13.12 3.01 0.46
N PHE A 502 13.01 4.25 -0.02
CA PHE A 502 11.95 5.18 0.37
C PHE A 502 11.27 5.73 -0.89
N ASN A 503 9.94 5.74 -0.92
CA ASN A 503 9.16 6.18 -2.09
C ASN A 503 8.40 7.49 -1.87
N GLY A 504 8.78 8.28 -0.87
CA GLY A 504 8.06 9.49 -0.46
C GLY A 504 7.04 9.25 0.64
N SER A 505 6.48 8.04 0.76
CA SER A 505 5.44 7.72 1.75
C SER A 505 5.80 6.54 2.68
N ARG A 506 6.63 5.60 2.22
CA ARG A 506 6.97 4.37 2.95
C ARG A 506 8.44 4.02 2.82
N PHE A 507 8.99 3.44 3.87
CA PHE A 507 10.23 2.67 3.81
C PHE A 507 9.91 1.21 3.49
N SER A 508 10.65 0.62 2.56
CA SER A 508 10.65 -0.82 2.29
C SER A 508 12.07 -1.34 2.44
N LEU A 509 12.25 -2.29 3.36
CA LEU A 509 13.53 -2.88 3.70
C LEU A 509 13.52 -4.35 3.27
N GLU A 510 14.58 -4.79 2.62
CA GLU A 510 14.89 -6.19 2.38
C GLU A 510 16.03 -6.59 3.30
N GLY A 511 15.85 -7.64 4.10
CA GLY A 511 16.88 -8.07 5.05
C GLY A 511 16.86 -9.56 5.35
N GLU A 512 18.04 -10.17 5.34
CA GLU A 512 18.29 -11.48 5.96
C GLU A 512 18.60 -11.31 7.45
N GLY A 513 19.09 -12.37 8.10
CA GLY A 513 19.69 -12.34 9.42
C GLY A 513 19.09 -13.41 10.33
N ASN A 514 19.93 -14.02 11.17
CA ASN A 514 19.53 -15.08 12.08
C ASN A 514 18.64 -14.56 13.23
N ASP A 515 19.05 -13.49 13.90
CA ASP A 515 18.24 -12.91 14.97
C ASP A 515 18.57 -11.47 15.34
N ILE A 516 17.58 -10.77 15.92
CA ILE A 516 17.80 -9.58 16.75
C ILE A 516 17.69 -10.04 18.21
N GLY A 517 18.81 -10.52 18.75
CA GLY A 517 18.82 -11.35 19.95
C GLY A 517 20.22 -11.90 20.30
N GLY A 518 20.28 -12.75 21.33
CA GLY A 518 21.53 -13.38 21.76
C GLY A 518 22.62 -12.37 22.17
N THR A 519 23.88 -12.73 21.96
CA THR A 519 25.04 -11.87 22.24
C THR A 519 25.49 -11.04 21.03
N SER A 520 24.96 -11.32 19.84
CA SER A 520 25.29 -10.67 18.58
C SER A 520 24.07 -10.69 17.65
N ASP A 521 23.72 -9.53 17.10
CA ASP A 521 22.57 -9.36 16.21
C ASP A 521 22.96 -9.55 14.73
N GLU A 522 22.03 -10.08 13.94
CA GLU A 522 22.12 -10.23 12.49
C GLU A 522 20.83 -9.76 11.82
N PHE A 523 20.87 -8.63 11.10
CA PHE A 523 19.71 -8.03 10.42
C PHE A 523 20.08 -6.86 9.50
N HIS A 524 19.14 -6.43 8.65
CA HIS A 524 19.27 -5.18 7.87
C HIS A 524 18.67 -3.97 8.60
N PHE A 525 19.37 -2.84 8.65
CA PHE A 525 18.98 -1.67 9.44
C PHE A 525 18.93 -0.39 8.60
N ALA A 526 17.75 0.23 8.50
CA ALA A 526 17.62 1.63 8.09
C ALA A 526 17.68 2.51 9.35
N TYR A 527 18.60 3.46 9.42
CA TYR A 527 18.90 4.17 10.67
C TYR A 527 19.29 5.63 10.48
N ALA A 528 19.16 6.42 11.54
CA ALA A 528 19.64 7.78 11.61
C ALA A 528 20.45 7.99 12.91
N PRO A 529 21.52 8.82 12.89
CA PRO A 529 22.20 9.25 14.11
C PRO A 529 21.30 10.16 14.95
N MET A 530 21.36 10.02 16.27
CA MET A 530 20.59 10.82 17.21
C MET A 530 21.42 11.12 18.47
N SER A 531 21.15 12.27 19.10
CA SER A 531 21.74 12.65 20.38
C SER A 531 20.69 13.01 21.42
N GLY A 532 20.93 12.64 22.68
CA GLY A 532 20.09 13.00 23.83
C GLY A 532 18.92 12.04 24.02
N GLU A 533 17.72 12.61 24.16
CA GLU A 533 16.49 11.88 24.42
C GLU A 533 15.50 12.09 23.27
N GLY A 534 14.47 11.25 23.21
CA GLY A 534 13.38 11.41 22.25
C GLY A 534 12.73 10.10 21.86
N THR A 535 12.01 10.13 20.76
CA THR A 535 11.04 9.08 20.42
C THR A 535 11.18 8.64 18.97
N ILE A 536 11.16 7.33 18.73
CA ILE A 536 10.85 6.77 17.41
C ILE A 536 9.44 6.18 17.42
N THR A 537 8.67 6.48 16.38
CA THR A 537 7.36 5.87 16.10
C THR A 537 7.36 5.42 14.65
N ALA A 538 6.78 4.26 14.39
CA ALA A 538 6.52 3.77 13.04
C ALA A 538 5.26 2.92 13.02
N ARG A 539 4.64 2.78 11.86
CA ARG A 539 3.60 1.77 11.61
C ARG A 539 4.15 0.70 10.69
N ILE A 540 4.10 -0.54 11.15
CA ILE A 540 4.46 -1.73 10.38
C ILE A 540 3.30 -2.06 9.46
N VAL A 541 3.58 -2.21 8.17
CA VAL A 541 2.59 -2.43 7.11
C VAL A 541 2.77 -3.84 6.53
N ARG A 542 1.66 -4.57 6.40
CA ARG A 542 1.60 -5.89 5.74
C ARG A 542 1.70 -5.77 4.21
N PRO A 543 2.01 -6.85 3.49
CA PRO A 543 2.48 -8.15 3.97
C PRO A 543 4.01 -8.20 4.16
N MET A 544 4.47 -9.20 4.89
CA MET A 544 5.89 -9.58 5.00
C MET A 544 6.08 -10.97 4.41
N SER A 545 7.22 -11.23 3.78
CA SER A 545 7.45 -12.51 3.09
C SER A 545 7.71 -13.67 4.05
N SER A 546 8.62 -13.53 5.02
CA SER A 546 8.89 -14.57 6.03
C SER A 546 7.82 -14.58 7.12
N GLN A 547 7.49 -15.78 7.64
CA GLN A 547 6.61 -15.91 8.81
C GLN A 547 7.34 -15.67 10.14
N TRP A 548 8.67 -15.66 10.09
CA TRP A 548 9.57 -15.47 11.23
C TRP A 548 10.14 -14.06 11.30
N THR A 549 9.68 -13.18 10.39
CA THR A 549 10.12 -11.78 10.31
C THR A 549 10.06 -11.10 11.67
N LYS A 550 11.13 -10.42 12.06
CA LYS A 550 11.18 -9.51 13.21
C LYS A 550 11.19 -8.05 12.75
N PRO A 551 10.02 -7.42 12.53
CA PRO A 551 9.95 -6.00 12.29
C PRO A 551 9.88 -5.23 13.62
N GLY A 552 10.38 -4.00 13.64
CA GLY A 552 10.12 -3.11 14.77
C GLY A 552 10.73 -1.75 14.64
N ILE A 553 11.18 -1.22 15.76
CA ILE A 553 11.96 0.01 15.90
C ILE A 553 13.04 -0.23 16.95
N MET A 554 14.18 0.44 16.80
CA MET A 554 15.34 0.23 17.65
C MET A 554 16.06 1.53 17.96
N MET A 555 16.60 1.64 19.17
CA MET A 555 17.67 2.57 19.55
C MET A 555 18.89 1.76 20.00
N ARG A 556 20.04 1.94 19.35
CA ARG A 556 21.27 1.17 19.60
C ARG A 556 22.49 2.09 19.72
N LYS A 557 23.41 1.76 20.63
CA LYS A 557 24.59 2.59 20.92
C LYS A 557 25.53 2.74 19.74
N THR A 558 25.87 1.64 19.08
CA THR A 558 26.82 1.56 17.95
C THR A 558 26.21 0.69 16.85
N LEU A 559 26.86 0.63 15.68
CA LEU A 559 26.47 -0.27 14.59
C LEU A 559 27.15 -1.66 14.68
N ASP A 560 27.89 -1.94 15.77
CA ASP A 560 28.50 -3.25 16.02
C ASP A 560 27.41 -4.27 16.39
N ALA A 561 27.56 -5.51 15.94
CA ALA A 561 26.57 -6.58 16.11
C ALA A 561 26.22 -6.87 17.58
N ASP A 562 27.15 -6.66 18.51
CA ASP A 562 27.03 -6.91 19.94
C ASP A 562 26.66 -5.65 20.75
N SER A 563 26.24 -4.57 20.08
CA SER A 563 25.95 -3.28 20.70
C SER A 563 24.84 -3.34 21.74
N PRO A 564 24.92 -2.57 22.84
CA PRO A 564 23.76 -2.27 23.67
C PRO A 564 22.63 -1.64 22.85
N HIS A 565 21.39 -2.06 23.09
CA HIS A 565 20.21 -1.54 22.39
C HIS A 565 18.92 -1.71 23.21
N ALA A 566 17.90 -0.92 22.89
CA ALA A 566 16.51 -1.15 23.26
C ALA A 566 15.66 -1.12 21.98
N SER A 567 14.75 -2.08 21.84
CA SER A 567 13.94 -2.25 20.64
C SER A 567 12.52 -2.60 21.01
N VAL A 568 11.54 -2.04 20.29
CA VAL A 568 10.17 -2.57 20.28
C VAL A 568 10.01 -3.38 19.02
N LEU A 569 9.94 -4.70 19.17
CA LEU A 569 9.85 -5.64 18.06
C LEU A 569 8.50 -6.35 18.10
N LEU A 570 7.95 -6.63 16.93
CA LEU A 570 7.02 -7.75 16.79
C LEU A 570 7.88 -9.00 16.64
N LEU A 571 7.83 -9.87 17.64
CA LEU A 571 8.50 -11.16 17.62
C LEU A 571 7.77 -12.11 16.66
N PRO A 572 8.40 -13.24 16.29
CA PRO A 572 7.68 -14.36 15.71
C PRO A 572 6.39 -14.64 16.48
N HIS A 573 5.34 -14.96 15.75
CA HIS A 573 3.99 -15.02 16.30
C HIS A 573 3.32 -13.71 16.67
N TRP A 574 3.84 -12.62 16.13
CA TRP A 574 3.24 -11.28 16.22
C TRP A 574 2.90 -10.94 17.65
N LYS A 575 3.85 -11.18 18.55
CA LYS A 575 3.81 -10.66 19.91
C LYS A 575 4.70 -9.45 19.97
N GLY A 576 4.18 -8.32 20.43
CA GLY A 576 5.01 -7.16 20.64
C GLY A 576 5.79 -7.29 21.95
N ALA A 577 7.07 -6.93 21.94
CA ALA A 577 7.93 -7.02 23.13
C ALA A 577 8.99 -5.91 23.14
N LEU A 578 9.47 -5.57 24.33
CA LEU A 578 10.68 -4.79 24.51
C LEU A 578 11.87 -5.76 24.54
N VAL A 579 12.79 -5.61 23.60
CA VAL A 579 13.97 -6.44 23.42
C VAL A 579 15.20 -5.58 23.66
N SER A 580 16.08 -5.97 24.59
CA SER A 580 17.18 -5.10 25.03
C SER A 580 18.49 -5.83 25.31
N ARG A 581 19.62 -5.19 24.99
CA ARG A 581 20.97 -5.60 25.40
C ARG A 581 21.56 -4.50 26.28
N LEU A 582 21.91 -4.81 27.52
CA LEU A 582 22.31 -3.82 28.53
C LEU A 582 23.74 -3.30 28.32
N SER A 583 24.68 -4.18 27.98
CA SER A 583 26.09 -3.85 27.70
C SER A 583 26.61 -4.65 26.51
N LYS A 584 27.75 -4.22 25.95
CA LYS A 584 28.35 -4.85 24.76
C LYS A 584 28.57 -6.35 25.01
N GLY A 585 28.11 -7.20 24.10
CA GLY A 585 28.25 -8.66 24.17
C GLY A 585 27.37 -9.39 25.17
N ASN A 586 26.57 -8.68 25.99
CA ASN A 586 25.64 -9.35 26.90
C ASN A 586 24.49 -10.03 26.14
N PRO A 587 23.92 -11.12 26.69
CA PRO A 587 22.70 -11.70 26.15
C PRO A 587 21.54 -10.69 26.15
N THR A 588 20.80 -10.66 25.05
CA THR A 588 19.57 -9.88 24.93
C THR A 588 18.47 -10.42 25.87
N GLN A 589 17.72 -9.50 26.47
CA GLN A 589 16.56 -9.76 27.33
C GLN A 589 15.27 -9.38 26.62
N VAL A 590 14.18 -10.11 26.91
CA VAL A 590 12.84 -9.85 26.37
C VAL A 590 11.88 -9.58 27.53
N SER A 591 11.16 -8.47 27.48
CA SER A 591 10.18 -8.09 28.50
C SER A 591 8.91 -7.50 27.88
N GLY A 592 7.81 -7.46 28.65
CA GLY A 592 6.55 -6.84 28.22
C GLY A 592 5.85 -7.55 27.05
N ILE A 593 6.04 -8.86 26.90
CA ILE A 593 5.42 -9.65 25.82
C ILE A 593 3.91 -9.41 25.83
N THR A 594 3.39 -8.91 24.72
CA THR A 594 1.98 -8.54 24.54
C THR A 594 1.43 -9.16 23.27
N ASP A 595 0.37 -9.95 23.38
CA ASP A 595 -0.37 -10.46 22.23
C ASP A 595 -1.14 -9.31 21.55
N LEU A 596 -1.09 -9.25 20.21
CA LEU A 596 -1.82 -8.24 19.45
C LEU A 596 -3.33 -8.57 19.33
N GLY A 597 -3.71 -9.82 19.61
CA GLY A 597 -5.08 -10.33 19.49
C GLY A 597 -5.41 -10.90 18.10
N ASP A 598 -6.34 -11.85 18.06
CA ASP A 598 -6.69 -12.62 16.84
C ASP A 598 -7.24 -11.75 15.70
N ASN A 599 -7.81 -10.58 16.00
CA ASN A 599 -8.27 -9.64 14.97
C ASN A 599 -7.12 -9.07 14.13
N HIS A 600 -5.89 -9.11 14.66
CA HIS A 600 -4.69 -8.57 14.01
C HIS A 600 -3.79 -9.67 13.43
N ILE A 601 -4.15 -10.95 13.61
CA ILE A 601 -3.39 -12.10 13.18
C ILE A 601 -4.31 -13.06 12.41
N ILE A 602 -4.03 -13.34 11.13
CA ILE A 602 -4.77 -14.39 10.42
C ILE A 602 -4.23 -15.78 10.76
N LYS A 603 -5.03 -16.82 10.47
CA LYS A 603 -4.62 -18.23 10.57
C LYS A 603 -3.24 -18.46 9.94
N LYS A 604 -2.42 -19.27 10.60
CA LYS A 604 -0.98 -19.48 10.31
C LYS A 604 -0.10 -18.28 10.64
N ASN A 605 -0.51 -17.49 11.64
CA ASN A 605 0.41 -16.65 12.38
C ASN A 605 1.06 -15.58 11.49
N ARG A 606 0.22 -14.73 10.87
CA ARG A 606 0.63 -13.61 9.99
C ARG A 606 -0.12 -12.34 10.37
N LEU A 607 0.58 -11.21 10.39
CA LEU A 607 -0.02 -9.91 10.65
C LEU A 607 -1.04 -9.57 9.56
N SER A 608 -2.30 -9.45 9.96
CA SER A 608 -3.43 -9.21 9.05
C SER A 608 -3.78 -7.73 8.89
N THR A 609 -3.31 -6.88 9.79
CA THR A 609 -3.58 -5.44 9.80
C THR A 609 -2.32 -4.66 10.20
N PRO A 610 -2.12 -3.43 9.69
CA PRO A 610 -1.00 -2.61 10.12
C PRO A 610 -0.99 -2.39 11.64
N TYR A 611 0.20 -2.25 12.23
CA TYR A 611 0.34 -2.09 13.68
C TYR A 611 1.40 -1.05 14.04
N TRP A 612 1.12 -0.24 15.06
CA TRP A 612 2.00 0.85 15.48
C TRP A 612 2.93 0.44 16.62
N VAL A 613 4.18 0.90 16.52
CA VAL A 613 5.23 0.70 17.51
C VAL A 613 5.83 2.06 17.89
N ARG A 614 6.15 2.25 19.18
CA ARG A 614 6.82 3.46 19.69
C ARG A 614 7.83 3.10 20.78
N LEU A 615 8.99 3.75 20.74
CA LEU A 615 10.04 3.65 21.74
C LEU A 615 10.45 5.05 22.16
N ILE A 616 10.35 5.33 23.46
CA ILE A 616 10.70 6.60 24.06
C ILE A 616 11.95 6.39 24.90
N ARG A 617 12.96 7.24 24.71
CA ARG A 617 14.11 7.35 25.59
C ARG A 617 13.99 8.61 26.44
N PHE A 618 14.17 8.46 27.75
CA PHE A 618 14.35 9.54 28.71
C PHE A 618 15.54 9.18 29.61
N ARG A 619 16.61 9.98 29.59
CA ARG A 619 17.91 9.65 30.20
C ARG A 619 18.43 8.28 29.76
N ASN A 620 18.58 7.35 30.71
CA ASN A 620 18.94 5.97 30.48
C ASN A 620 17.72 5.05 30.38
N THR A 621 16.51 5.56 30.59
CA THR A 621 15.27 4.78 30.58
C THR A 621 14.70 4.72 29.17
N PHE A 622 14.36 3.51 28.72
CA PHE A 622 13.76 3.22 27.43
C PHE A 622 12.42 2.54 27.64
N THR A 623 11.34 3.19 27.22
CA THR A 623 9.96 2.73 27.40
C THR A 623 9.32 2.40 26.07
N GLY A 624 8.87 1.15 25.91
CA GLY A 624 8.22 0.65 24.70
C GLY A 624 6.70 0.74 24.77
N TYR A 625 6.07 1.02 23.62
CA TYR A 625 4.62 1.09 23.46
C TYR A 625 4.13 0.46 22.14
N LEU A 626 2.87 0.02 22.16
CA LEU A 626 2.14 -0.60 21.06
C LEU A 626 0.79 0.09 20.85
N SER A 627 0.29 0.11 19.61
CA SER A 627 -1.06 0.61 19.31
C SER A 627 -1.63 0.01 18.02
N SER A 628 -2.91 -0.34 18.00
CA SER A 628 -3.61 -0.82 16.80
C SER A 628 -4.10 0.31 15.89
N ASP A 629 -4.30 1.52 16.43
CA ASP A 629 -4.90 2.66 15.74
C ASP A 629 -3.99 3.90 15.67
N GLY A 630 -2.89 3.90 16.43
CA GLY A 630 -1.95 5.01 16.54
C GLY A 630 -2.41 6.10 17.52
N ASN A 631 -3.62 5.97 18.09
CA ASN A 631 -4.24 6.88 19.05
C ASN A 631 -4.08 6.37 20.48
N ASN A 632 -4.46 5.12 20.69
CA ASN A 632 -4.51 4.48 22.00
C ASN A 632 -3.22 3.66 22.18
N TRP A 633 -2.31 4.17 23.00
CA TRP A 633 -0.99 3.57 23.22
C TRP A 633 -0.96 2.78 24.51
N LYS A 634 -0.59 1.50 24.42
CA LYS A 634 -0.34 0.63 25.56
C LYS A 634 1.16 0.54 25.81
N GLN A 635 1.59 0.92 27.02
CA GLN A 635 2.96 0.66 27.47
C GLN A 635 3.17 -0.85 27.61
N ILE A 636 4.25 -1.38 27.07
CA ILE A 636 4.60 -2.80 27.19
C ILE A 636 5.64 -3.06 28.28
N SER A 637 6.73 -2.28 28.32
CA SER A 637 7.77 -2.38 29.34
C SER A 637 8.67 -1.14 29.34
N SER A 638 9.52 -1.04 30.36
CA SER A 638 10.55 -0.01 30.51
C SER A 638 11.84 -0.63 31.06
N ILE A 639 13.00 -0.16 30.60
CA ILE A 639 14.32 -0.66 30.99
C ILE A 639 15.35 0.47 31.08
N GLU A 640 16.34 0.35 31.97
CA GLU A 640 17.47 1.28 32.04
C GLU A 640 18.72 0.75 31.34
N ILE A 641 19.28 1.53 30.42
CA ILE A 641 20.51 1.23 29.67
C ILE A 641 21.38 2.49 29.65
N PRO A 642 22.64 2.44 30.16
CA PRO A 642 23.57 3.55 30.08
C PRO A 642 24.14 3.68 28.65
N MET A 643 23.30 4.15 27.71
CA MET A 643 23.60 4.15 26.27
C MET A 643 24.53 5.31 25.85
N GLY A 644 24.75 6.31 26.70
CA GLY A 644 25.46 7.54 26.34
C GLY A 644 24.61 8.50 25.51
N SER A 645 25.11 9.70 25.22
CA SER A 645 24.32 10.74 24.57
C SER A 645 24.13 10.50 23.06
N THR A 646 25.11 9.92 22.37
CA THR A 646 25.06 9.65 20.92
C THR A 646 24.75 8.19 20.64
N PHE A 647 23.79 7.93 19.74
CA PHE A 647 23.32 6.59 19.40
C PHE A 647 22.64 6.60 18.02
N TYR A 648 22.18 5.44 17.56
CA TYR A 648 21.46 5.27 16.31
C TYR A 648 20.03 4.83 16.58
N VAL A 649 19.09 5.38 15.82
CA VAL A 649 17.67 5.04 15.89
C VAL A 649 17.19 4.55 14.53
N GLY A 650 16.35 3.53 14.46
CA GLY A 650 15.96 3.01 13.15
C GLY A 650 14.97 1.87 13.10
N LEU A 651 14.84 1.31 11.90
CA LEU A 651 13.91 0.28 11.45
C LEU A 651 14.70 -0.98 11.08
N PRO A 652 14.48 -2.12 11.76
CA PRO A 652 15.14 -3.38 11.43
C PRO A 652 14.29 -4.25 10.49
N ALA A 653 14.96 -5.03 9.63
CA ALA A 653 14.39 -6.15 8.88
C ALA A 653 15.26 -7.38 9.09
N CYS A 654 14.68 -8.43 9.67
CA CYS A 654 15.34 -9.69 9.98
C CYS A 654 14.42 -10.83 9.58
N SER A 655 14.88 -11.73 8.71
CA SER A 655 14.08 -12.85 8.22
C SER A 655 13.98 -14.02 9.20
N GLN A 656 14.96 -14.14 10.11
CA GLN A 656 15.25 -15.31 10.92
C GLN A 656 15.46 -16.60 10.11
N LEU A 657 15.92 -16.44 8.88
CA LEU A 657 16.14 -17.54 7.95
C LEU A 657 17.49 -17.34 7.28
N SER A 658 18.32 -18.38 7.29
CA SER A 658 19.56 -18.41 6.52
C SER A 658 19.27 -18.44 5.02
N ASP A 659 20.02 -17.65 4.26
CA ASP A 659 19.97 -17.53 2.80
C ASP A 659 18.60 -17.12 2.24
N VAL A 660 17.71 -16.59 3.08
CA VAL A 660 16.39 -16.09 2.67
C VAL A 660 16.13 -14.76 3.35
N THR A 661 16.01 -13.72 2.54
CA THR A 661 15.65 -12.37 3.02
C THR A 661 14.16 -12.24 3.30
N THR A 662 13.77 -11.18 4.00
CA THR A 662 12.37 -10.76 4.12
C THR A 662 12.18 -9.29 3.78
N THR A 663 11.03 -8.98 3.17
CA THR A 663 10.59 -7.60 2.97
C THR A 663 9.77 -7.11 4.15
N VAL A 664 10.17 -5.99 4.74
CA VAL A 664 9.43 -5.27 5.77
C VAL A 664 9.10 -3.86 5.29
N THR A 665 7.84 -3.46 5.43
CA THR A 665 7.40 -2.11 5.04
C THR A 665 6.95 -1.31 6.25
N TYR A 666 7.40 -0.05 6.31
CA TYR A 666 7.03 0.90 7.34
C TYR A 666 6.46 2.16 6.70
N ASP A 667 5.38 2.66 7.26
CA ASP A 667 4.93 4.03 6.99
C ASP A 667 4.83 4.82 8.29
N SER A 668 4.49 6.11 8.16
CA SER A 668 4.27 6.97 9.33
C SER A 668 5.48 6.98 10.29
N VAL A 669 6.68 6.95 9.72
CA VAL A 669 7.93 6.89 10.47
C VAL A 669 8.29 8.29 10.93
N SER A 670 8.63 8.44 12.21
CA SER A 670 9.18 9.70 12.70
C SER A 670 10.17 9.49 13.84
N ILE A 671 11.15 10.38 13.85
CA ILE A 671 12.15 10.62 14.89
C ILE A 671 12.15 12.14 15.17
N PRO A 672 12.83 12.64 16.20
CA PRO A 672 12.79 14.08 16.52
C PRO A 672 13.30 14.99 15.40
N SER A 673 14.28 14.53 14.62
CA SER A 673 14.89 15.31 13.52
C SER A 673 14.21 15.11 12.15
N TRP A 674 13.31 14.14 12.01
CA TRP A 674 12.74 13.79 10.71
C TRP A 674 11.40 13.05 10.83
N ARG A 675 10.49 13.31 9.88
CA ARG A 675 9.22 12.59 9.74
C ARG A 675 8.91 12.30 8.27
N THR A 676 8.20 11.21 8.01
CA THR A 676 7.66 10.92 6.68
C THR A 676 6.83 12.11 6.19
N PRO A 677 7.14 12.69 5.02
CA PRO A 677 6.29 13.69 4.39
C PRO A 677 5.00 13.00 3.93
N ASN A 678 3.90 13.12 4.66
CA ASN A 678 2.63 12.53 4.25
C ASN A 678 1.49 13.52 4.41
N LYS A 679 0.72 13.75 3.33
CA LYS A 679 -0.46 14.64 3.32
C LYS A 679 -1.72 13.93 3.85
N GLU A 680 -1.78 12.60 3.82
CA GLU A 680 -3.04 11.86 4.03
C GLU A 680 -3.09 11.01 5.32
N LYS A 681 -1.94 10.66 5.92
CA LYS A 681 -1.90 9.89 7.17
C LYS A 681 -0.92 10.53 8.15
N ILE A 682 -1.55 11.21 9.11
CA ILE A 682 -0.95 12.04 10.13
C ILE A 682 -0.36 11.11 11.19
N ILE A 683 0.97 11.16 11.40
CA ILE A 683 1.57 10.61 12.62
C ILE A 683 0.93 11.39 13.75
N MET A 684 0.08 10.76 14.56
CA MET A 684 -0.61 11.47 15.64
C MET A 684 0.35 11.82 16.77
N SER A 685 -0.01 12.90 17.45
CA SER A 685 0.69 13.60 18.53
C SER A 685 1.43 12.64 19.46
N ARG A 686 2.68 13.01 19.77
CA ARG A 686 3.53 12.30 20.73
C ARG A 686 3.45 13.05 22.06
N PRO A 687 3.07 12.43 23.18
CA PRO A 687 3.39 12.99 24.48
C PRO A 687 4.91 13.12 24.60
N GLU A 688 5.44 14.35 24.66
CA GLU A 688 6.88 14.62 24.77
C GLU A 688 7.18 15.60 25.92
N PRO A 689 8.08 15.30 26.86
CA PRO A 689 8.46 16.26 27.90
C PRO A 689 9.51 17.26 27.38
N ARG A 690 9.55 18.48 27.92
CA ARG A 690 10.68 19.41 27.72
C ARG A 690 11.78 19.19 28.76
N TRP A 691 12.25 17.95 28.83
CA TRP A 691 13.15 17.44 29.86
C TRP A 691 14.46 18.25 30.02
N HIS A 692 14.95 18.84 28.93
CA HIS A 692 16.18 19.64 28.90
C HIS A 692 16.01 21.03 29.55
N LYS A 693 14.81 21.40 30.01
CA LYS A 693 14.52 22.66 30.70
C LYS A 693 14.19 22.39 32.17
N LYS A 694 15.17 22.55 33.06
CA LYS A 694 14.99 22.37 34.52
C LYS A 694 13.76 23.11 35.06
N ALA A 695 13.61 24.39 34.71
CA ALA A 695 12.46 25.20 35.11
C ALA A 695 11.10 24.64 34.65
N TRP A 696 11.06 23.93 33.51
CA TRP A 696 9.83 23.28 33.01
C TRP A 696 9.43 22.10 33.90
N ILE A 697 10.38 21.23 34.25
CA ILE A 697 10.14 20.07 35.12
C ILE A 697 9.72 20.53 36.51
N GLU A 698 10.45 21.49 37.10
CA GLU A 698 10.16 22.02 38.44
C GLU A 698 8.75 22.62 38.50
N ARG A 699 8.35 23.37 37.47
CA ARG A 699 6.99 23.91 37.40
C ARG A 699 5.94 22.82 37.24
N HIS A 700 6.18 21.80 36.40
CA HIS A 700 5.29 20.64 36.27
C HIS A 700 5.10 19.90 37.61
N GLN A 701 6.17 19.71 38.39
CA GLN A 701 6.11 19.08 39.72
C GLN A 701 5.31 19.94 40.70
N LYS A 702 5.55 21.26 40.73
CA LYS A 702 4.75 22.19 41.55
C LYS A 702 3.27 22.17 41.20
N PHE A 703 2.91 21.98 39.93
CA PHE A 703 1.51 21.78 39.55
C PHE A 703 0.92 20.51 40.16
N ASN A 704 1.64 19.40 40.07
CA ASN A 704 1.21 18.13 40.67
C ASN A 704 1.05 18.24 42.19
N GLU A 705 1.88 19.03 42.87
CA GLU A 705 1.72 19.35 44.29
C GLU A 705 0.50 20.26 44.54
N ARG A 706 0.33 21.32 43.75
CA ARG A 706 -0.79 22.27 43.92
C ARG A 706 -2.15 21.60 43.69
N VAL A 707 -2.30 20.75 42.68
CA VAL A 707 -3.60 20.10 42.40
C VAL A 707 -3.96 19.07 43.48
N LYS A 708 -2.97 18.40 44.10
CA LYS A 708 -3.19 17.49 45.23
C LYS A 708 -3.76 18.18 46.47
N GLN A 709 -3.53 19.47 46.64
CA GLN A 709 -4.09 20.25 47.75
C GLN A 709 -5.61 20.42 47.64
N GLY A 710 -6.23 20.05 46.51
CA GLY A 710 -7.65 20.23 46.27
C GLY A 710 -8.03 21.71 46.10
N ASN A 711 -9.33 21.99 46.23
CA ASN A 711 -9.91 23.33 46.02
C ASN A 711 -9.49 23.95 44.67
N VAL A 712 -9.99 23.33 43.59
CA VAL A 712 -9.71 23.69 42.19
C VAL A 712 -11.02 23.67 41.41
N ASP A 713 -11.62 24.83 41.17
CA ASP A 713 -12.87 24.94 40.40
C ASP A 713 -12.62 25.34 38.93
N LEU A 714 -11.50 26.01 38.65
CA LEU A 714 -11.11 26.44 37.30
C LEU A 714 -9.64 26.08 37.04
N ILE A 715 -9.33 25.48 35.89
CA ILE A 715 -7.95 25.32 35.42
C ILE A 715 -7.71 26.08 34.12
N MET A 716 -6.55 26.72 33.98
CA MET A 716 -6.11 27.33 32.73
C MET A 716 -4.89 26.61 32.18
N ILE A 717 -5.00 26.07 30.98
CA ILE A 717 -3.96 25.27 30.32
C ILE A 717 -3.48 26.01 29.08
N GLY A 718 -2.17 26.18 28.94
CA GLY A 718 -1.60 26.81 27.75
C GLY A 718 -0.08 26.91 27.78
N ASP A 719 0.44 27.81 26.96
CA ASP A 719 1.87 28.08 26.79
C ASP A 719 2.34 29.34 27.55
N SER A 720 3.32 30.08 27.00
CA SER A 720 3.86 31.29 27.64
C SER A 720 2.83 32.38 27.81
N ILE A 721 1.87 32.50 26.88
CA ILE A 721 0.84 33.54 26.93
C ILE A 721 -0.06 33.32 28.16
N THR A 722 -0.43 32.08 28.44
CA THR A 722 -1.21 31.74 29.64
C THR A 722 -0.34 31.67 30.90
N HIS A 723 0.93 31.25 30.80
CA HIS A 723 1.84 31.19 31.95
C HIS A 723 2.02 32.57 32.60
N TRP A 724 2.09 33.63 31.81
CA TRP A 724 2.35 34.98 32.30
C TRP A 724 1.21 35.60 33.13
N TRP A 725 0.05 34.94 33.27
CA TRP A 725 -0.92 35.22 34.33
C TRP A 725 -0.31 35.16 35.74
N ASP A 726 0.76 34.38 35.95
CA ASP A 726 1.46 34.31 37.24
C ASP A 726 2.42 35.49 37.48
N THR A 727 2.64 36.32 36.46
CA THR A 727 3.61 37.42 36.46
C THR A 727 2.93 38.72 36.03
N THR A 728 3.12 39.18 34.80
CA THR A 728 2.54 40.42 34.25
C THR A 728 1.01 40.49 34.40
N GLY A 729 0.30 39.35 34.34
CA GLY A 729 -1.15 39.30 34.50
C GLY A 729 -1.64 39.10 35.95
N LYS A 730 -0.75 39.07 36.95
CA LYS A 730 -1.08 38.58 38.30
C LYS A 730 -2.18 39.37 39.02
N GLU A 731 -2.15 40.70 38.91
CA GLU A 731 -3.17 41.56 39.53
C GLU A 731 -4.55 41.34 38.90
N VAL A 732 -4.59 41.21 37.57
CA VAL A 732 -5.81 40.90 36.82
C VAL A 732 -6.30 39.49 37.16
N TRP A 733 -5.40 38.51 37.29
CA TRP A 733 -5.75 37.16 37.74
C TRP A 733 -6.40 37.16 39.12
N ASP A 734 -5.83 37.91 40.06
CA ASP A 734 -6.36 38.01 41.42
C ASP A 734 -7.75 38.64 41.44
N LYS A 735 -8.00 39.62 40.57
CA LYS A 735 -9.31 40.27 40.42
C LYS A 735 -10.37 39.33 39.84
N TYR A 736 -10.05 38.57 38.78
CA TYR A 736 -11.04 37.81 38.01
C TYR A 736 -11.15 36.33 38.39
N TYR A 737 -10.05 35.68 38.76
CA TYR A 737 -9.98 34.21 38.82
C TYR A 737 -9.66 33.65 40.21
N LYS A 738 -9.05 34.41 41.11
CA LYS A 738 -8.73 33.94 42.48
C LYS A 738 -9.97 33.48 43.25
N LYS A 739 -11.09 34.19 43.13
CA LYS A 739 -12.39 33.82 43.75
C LYS A 739 -12.97 32.50 43.23
N ARG A 740 -12.48 32.02 42.07
CA ARG A 740 -12.93 30.80 41.39
C ARG A 740 -12.00 29.61 41.66
N ASN A 741 -11.21 29.68 42.73
CA ASN A 741 -10.20 28.69 43.07
C ASN A 741 -9.34 28.28 41.85
N ALA A 742 -9.01 29.26 40.99
CA ALA A 742 -8.42 28.99 39.71
C ALA A 742 -6.94 28.56 39.85
N VAL A 743 -6.51 27.62 39.02
CA VAL A 743 -5.12 27.15 38.96
C VAL A 743 -4.59 27.31 37.53
N ASN A 744 -3.48 28.06 37.41
CA ASN A 744 -2.76 28.20 36.15
C ASN A 744 -1.82 27.00 35.94
N LEU A 745 -2.13 26.15 34.98
CA LEU A 745 -1.35 24.97 34.59
C LEU A 745 -0.53 25.20 33.31
N ALA A 746 -0.24 26.46 32.95
CA ALA A 746 0.52 26.80 31.76
C ALA A 746 2.03 26.89 31.99
N ILE A 747 2.83 26.49 31.00
CA ILE A 747 4.30 26.58 31.04
C ILE A 747 4.82 27.23 29.76
N SER A 748 5.74 28.19 29.92
CA SER A 748 6.31 28.93 28.78
C SER A 748 6.99 28.02 27.77
N GLY A 749 6.67 28.24 26.49
CA GLY A 749 7.18 27.48 25.35
C GLY A 749 6.57 26.08 25.20
N ASP A 750 5.46 25.79 25.89
CA ASP A 750 4.71 24.57 25.62
C ASP A 750 4.16 24.52 24.21
N ARG A 751 4.19 23.31 23.67
CA ARG A 751 3.55 22.88 22.44
C ARG A 751 2.49 21.83 22.82
N THR A 752 1.65 21.46 21.87
CA THR A 752 0.59 20.48 22.08
C THR A 752 1.09 19.14 22.62
N GLU A 753 2.20 18.62 22.11
CA GLU A 753 2.89 17.41 22.59
C GLU A 753 3.26 17.45 24.08
N HIS A 754 3.63 18.63 24.58
CA HIS A 754 4.07 18.80 25.96
C HIS A 754 2.88 18.79 26.91
N ILE A 755 1.75 19.40 26.53
CA ILE A 755 0.50 19.32 27.31
C ILE A 755 0.04 17.88 27.40
N LEU A 756 0.01 17.15 26.27
CA LEU A 756 -0.39 15.75 26.23
C LEU A 756 0.41 14.91 27.22
N TRP A 757 1.74 15.10 27.26
CA TRP A 757 2.59 14.45 28.25
C TRP A 757 2.26 14.85 29.68
N ARG A 758 2.08 16.14 29.96
CA ARG A 758 1.80 16.61 31.33
C ARG A 758 0.47 16.10 31.87
N LEU A 759 -0.55 15.96 31.02
CA LEU A 759 -1.84 15.37 31.38
C LEU A 759 -1.69 13.88 31.75
N GLU A 760 -0.80 13.14 31.07
CA GLU A 760 -0.47 11.75 31.42
C GLU A 760 0.34 11.61 32.71
N ASN A 761 1.04 12.68 33.10
CA ASN A 761 2.00 12.67 34.20
C ASN A 761 1.53 13.52 35.39
N GLY A 762 0.20 13.56 35.61
CA GLY A 762 -0.38 13.92 36.90
C GLY A 762 -0.99 15.32 37.05
N ASN A 763 -0.88 16.21 36.06
CA ASN A 763 -1.32 17.62 36.20
C ASN A 763 -2.80 17.81 36.50
N ILE A 764 -3.62 16.79 36.32
CA ILE A 764 -5.07 16.81 36.56
C ILE A 764 -5.54 15.61 37.39
N LYS A 765 -4.62 14.83 37.96
CA LYS A 765 -4.98 13.59 38.66
C LYS A 765 -5.64 13.93 39.99
N GLY A 766 -6.84 13.40 40.22
CA GLY A 766 -7.56 13.51 41.50
C GLY A 766 -8.32 14.82 41.71
N ILE A 767 -8.51 15.63 40.67
CA ILE A 767 -9.34 16.84 40.70
C ILE A 767 -10.56 16.69 39.79
N SER A 768 -11.57 17.54 39.97
CA SER A 768 -12.77 17.61 39.12
C SER A 768 -13.27 19.06 39.01
N PRO A 769 -12.49 19.95 38.37
CA PRO A 769 -12.87 21.37 38.25
C PRO A 769 -14.19 21.53 37.48
N LYS A 770 -14.88 22.65 37.69
CA LYS A 770 -16.10 22.99 36.93
C LYS A 770 -15.75 23.33 35.48
N LEU A 771 -14.65 24.04 35.26
CA LEU A 771 -14.21 24.49 33.94
C LEU A 771 -12.70 24.30 33.74
N ALA A 772 -12.33 23.87 32.54
CA ALA A 772 -10.97 23.91 32.03
C ALA A 772 -10.90 24.84 30.82
N THR A 773 -9.99 25.81 30.81
CA THR A 773 -9.70 26.62 29.61
C THR A 773 -8.43 26.10 28.94
N LEU A 774 -8.44 26.04 27.61
CA LEU A 774 -7.32 25.57 26.80
C LEU A 774 -7.00 26.60 25.71
N MET A 775 -5.79 27.13 25.72
CA MET A 775 -5.23 27.90 24.60
C MET A 775 -3.80 27.43 24.35
N ILE A 776 -3.57 26.72 23.25
CA ILE A 776 -2.27 26.15 22.90
C ILE A 776 -2.11 26.10 21.38
N GLY A 777 -0.86 26.14 20.91
CA GLY A 777 -0.49 25.89 19.52
C GLY A 777 0.38 26.98 18.92
N THR A 778 0.50 28.15 19.59
CA THR A 778 1.31 29.26 19.07
C THR A 778 2.78 28.88 18.89
N ASN A 779 3.32 27.94 19.67
CA ASN A 779 4.70 27.49 19.54
C ASN A 779 4.88 26.38 18.49
N ASN A 780 3.80 25.74 18.04
CA ASN A 780 3.84 24.66 17.04
C ASN A 780 4.11 25.17 15.62
N HIS A 781 3.91 26.46 15.35
CA HIS A 781 4.14 27.08 14.02
C HIS A 781 5.56 26.85 13.46
N MET A 782 6.56 26.64 14.34
CA MET A 782 7.95 26.42 13.96
C MET A 782 8.22 25.00 13.45
N SER A 783 7.39 24.02 13.83
CA SER A 783 7.71 22.59 13.67
C SER A 783 6.55 21.74 13.14
N SER A 784 5.33 22.26 13.12
CA SER A 784 4.12 21.51 12.78
C SER A 784 3.24 22.26 11.78
N SER A 785 2.46 21.51 10.99
CA SER A 785 1.44 22.12 10.13
C SER A 785 0.23 22.57 10.97
N PRO A 786 -0.61 23.48 10.43
CA PRO A 786 -1.86 23.86 11.07
C PRO A 786 -2.80 22.68 11.35
N GLU A 787 -2.92 21.73 10.42
CA GLU A 787 -3.79 20.56 10.52
C GLU A 787 -3.37 19.66 11.67
N PHE A 788 -2.06 19.44 11.83
CA PHE A 788 -1.52 18.67 12.95
C PHE A 788 -1.80 19.34 14.29
N THR A 789 -1.53 20.65 14.36
CA THR A 789 -1.74 21.41 15.60
C THR A 789 -3.22 21.40 16.00
N ALA A 790 -4.14 21.55 15.03
CA ALA A 790 -5.58 21.45 15.25
C ALA A 790 -6.01 20.07 15.77
N ASN A 791 -5.48 18.99 15.18
CA ASN A 791 -5.75 17.63 15.64
C ASN A 791 -5.24 17.37 17.06
N ASP A 792 -4.04 17.87 17.39
CA ASP A 792 -3.50 17.71 18.74
C ASP A 792 -4.33 18.46 19.79
N ILE A 793 -4.85 19.65 19.46
CA ILE A 793 -5.79 20.37 20.33
C ILE A 793 -7.03 19.51 20.58
N ARG A 794 -7.60 18.88 19.55
CA ARG A 794 -8.74 17.95 19.69
C ARG A 794 -8.39 16.76 20.57
N LEU A 795 -7.18 16.22 20.46
CA LEU A 795 -6.72 15.12 21.30
C LEU A 795 -6.59 15.54 22.77
N ILE A 796 -6.05 16.73 23.05
CA ILE A 796 -6.00 17.30 24.39
C ILE A 796 -7.41 17.43 24.95
N VAL A 797 -8.35 17.98 24.18
CA VAL A 797 -9.77 18.10 24.59
C VAL A 797 -10.38 16.74 24.88
N LYS A 798 -10.20 15.75 23.99
CA LYS A 798 -10.66 14.37 24.20
C LYS A 798 -10.09 13.77 25.49
N LYS A 799 -8.80 13.98 25.75
CA LYS A 799 -8.13 13.49 26.96
C LYS A 799 -8.67 14.16 28.22
N LEU A 800 -8.88 15.47 28.19
CA LEU A 800 -9.52 16.20 29.28
C LEU A 800 -10.95 15.69 29.54
N ARG A 801 -11.74 15.42 28.50
CA ARG A 801 -13.09 14.82 28.65
C ARG A 801 -13.04 13.42 29.27
N LEU A 802 -12.04 12.62 28.91
CA LEU A 802 -11.87 11.27 29.44
C LEU A 802 -11.47 11.28 30.93
N GLU A 803 -10.49 12.09 31.28
CA GLU A 803 -9.91 12.15 32.64
C GLU A 803 -10.76 13.01 33.60
N LEU A 804 -11.48 14.01 33.07
CA LEU A 804 -12.32 14.96 33.81
C LEU A 804 -13.75 14.98 33.26
N PRO A 805 -14.53 13.88 33.41
CA PRO A 805 -15.81 13.72 32.72
C PRO A 805 -16.88 14.74 33.11
N LYS A 806 -16.77 15.37 34.30
CA LYS A 806 -17.70 16.41 34.79
C LYS A 806 -17.29 17.85 34.44
N THR A 807 -16.08 18.04 33.92
CA THR A 807 -15.52 19.36 33.63
C THR A 807 -15.94 19.85 32.25
N LYS A 808 -16.50 21.07 32.19
CA LYS A 808 -16.69 21.78 30.91
C LYS A 808 -15.36 22.27 30.37
N ILE A 809 -15.21 22.33 29.06
CA ILE A 809 -13.96 22.75 28.40
C ILE A 809 -14.23 23.97 27.53
N LEU A 810 -13.47 25.04 27.75
CA LEU A 810 -13.46 26.24 26.90
C LEU A 810 -12.14 26.29 26.11
N VAL A 811 -12.21 26.01 24.81
CA VAL A 811 -11.10 26.12 23.87
C VAL A 811 -11.06 27.54 23.32
N LEU A 812 -9.94 28.23 23.47
CA LEU A 812 -9.74 29.56 22.90
C LEU A 812 -9.03 29.47 21.55
N ALA A 813 -9.42 30.33 20.62
CA ALA A 813 -8.64 30.60 19.43
C ALA A 813 -7.21 31.02 19.83
N ILE A 814 -6.20 30.54 19.09
CA ILE A 814 -4.82 30.98 19.25
C ILE A 814 -4.74 32.45 18.87
N PHE A 815 -4.20 33.27 19.77
CA PHE A 815 -4.12 34.71 19.57
C PHE A 815 -3.28 35.10 18.34
N PRO A 816 -3.62 36.23 17.69
CA PRO A 816 -2.80 36.78 16.63
C PRO A 816 -1.43 37.20 17.18
N ARG A 817 -0.40 37.07 16.35
CA ARG A 817 0.98 37.46 16.66
C ARG A 817 1.61 38.20 15.48
N GLY A 818 2.75 38.83 15.72
CA GLY A 818 3.41 39.66 14.71
C GLY A 818 2.64 40.96 14.41
N GLY A 819 3.28 41.90 13.71
CA GLY A 819 2.73 43.24 13.52
C GLY A 819 1.51 43.32 12.58
N ASN A 820 1.32 42.35 11.68
CA ASN A 820 0.21 42.28 10.72
C ASN A 820 -0.08 40.83 10.32
N ASP A 821 -0.99 40.63 9.36
CA ASP A 821 -1.42 39.32 8.86
C ASP A 821 -0.47 38.67 7.85
N ASP A 822 0.61 39.35 7.45
CA ASP A 822 1.64 38.76 6.60
C ASP A 822 2.60 37.84 7.36
N ASP A 823 2.64 37.96 8.69
CA ASP A 823 3.45 37.15 9.58
C ASP A 823 3.16 35.65 9.39
N SER A 824 4.22 34.89 9.11
CA SER A 824 4.10 33.45 8.78
C SER A 824 3.56 32.63 9.95
N ALA A 825 3.86 33.00 11.19
CA ALA A 825 3.36 32.33 12.38
C ALA A 825 1.88 32.67 12.60
N ARG A 826 1.47 33.93 12.38
CA ARG A 826 0.06 34.33 12.42
C ARG A 826 -0.77 33.59 11.38
N LYS A 827 -0.31 33.49 10.13
CA LYS A 827 -1.01 32.72 9.07
C LYS A 827 -1.28 31.29 9.51
N LYS A 828 -0.28 30.62 10.11
CA LYS A 828 -0.43 29.27 10.66
C LYS A 828 -1.43 29.23 11.82
N ASN A 829 -1.31 30.13 12.81
CA ASN A 829 -2.24 30.21 13.94
C ASN A 829 -3.69 30.41 13.48
N MET A 830 -3.93 31.30 12.52
CA MET A 830 -5.27 31.57 11.99
C MET A 830 -5.83 30.37 11.23
N LYS A 831 -4.99 29.65 10.49
CA LYS A 831 -5.40 28.40 9.85
C LYS A 831 -5.75 27.31 10.88
N VAL A 832 -5.00 27.20 11.98
CA VAL A 832 -5.37 26.31 13.09
C VAL A 832 -6.75 26.69 13.64
N ASN A 833 -6.98 27.98 13.92
CA ASN A 833 -8.26 28.47 14.45
C ASN A 833 -9.43 28.11 13.53
N GLN A 834 -9.28 28.27 12.21
CA GLN A 834 -10.29 27.85 11.23
C GLN A 834 -10.60 26.35 11.31
N LEU A 835 -9.60 25.52 11.61
CA LEU A 835 -9.72 24.06 11.67
C LEU A 835 -10.27 23.53 13.00
N ILE A 836 -10.41 24.38 14.02
CA ILE A 836 -10.94 24.00 15.34
C ILE A 836 -12.23 24.73 15.70
N THR A 837 -12.83 25.51 14.79
CA THR A 837 -14.06 26.26 15.10
C THR A 837 -15.25 25.36 15.46
N ASP A 838 -15.28 24.16 14.89
CA ASP A 838 -16.28 23.11 15.09
C ASP A 838 -15.96 22.15 16.25
N ILE A 839 -14.94 22.45 17.08
CA ILE A 839 -14.54 21.56 18.18
C ILE A 839 -15.59 21.46 19.30
N GLY A 840 -16.52 22.41 19.37
CA GLY A 840 -17.55 22.46 20.42
C GLY A 840 -18.76 21.58 20.14
N ASP A 841 -19.41 21.13 21.21
CA ASP A 841 -20.67 20.37 21.19
C ASP A 841 -21.81 21.08 21.95
N ILE A 842 -21.61 22.37 22.29
CA ILE A 842 -22.55 23.30 22.95
C ILE A 842 -22.83 22.97 24.43
N ASP A 843 -22.70 21.72 24.87
CA ASP A 843 -22.99 21.31 26.26
C ASP A 843 -21.73 21.22 27.13
N MET A 844 -20.69 20.53 26.65
CA MET A 844 -19.49 20.23 27.44
C MET A 844 -18.20 20.83 26.87
N ILE A 845 -18.17 21.09 25.57
CA ILE A 845 -17.02 21.68 24.88
C ILE A 845 -17.48 22.96 24.17
N HIS A 846 -16.81 24.06 24.47
CA HIS A 846 -17.11 25.39 23.95
C HIS A 846 -15.88 25.94 23.23
N TYR A 847 -16.10 26.59 22.09
CA TYR A 847 -15.06 27.32 21.38
C TYR A 847 -15.34 28.82 21.47
N LEU A 848 -14.29 29.61 21.71
CA LEU A 848 -14.40 31.07 21.75
C LEU A 848 -13.21 31.72 21.06
N ASN A 849 -13.51 32.64 20.14
CA ASN A 849 -12.52 33.46 19.46
C ASN A 849 -12.66 34.92 19.90
N ILE A 850 -11.66 35.42 20.64
CA ILE A 850 -11.60 36.81 21.10
C ILE A 850 -10.50 37.61 20.37
N ASN A 851 -10.03 37.14 19.21
CA ASN A 851 -8.88 37.74 18.55
C ASN A 851 -9.09 39.23 18.19
N GLU A 852 -10.32 39.64 17.90
CA GLU A 852 -10.67 41.05 17.64
C GLU A 852 -10.32 41.99 18.82
N THR A 853 -10.28 41.48 20.06
CA THR A 853 -9.84 42.24 21.24
C THR A 853 -8.40 42.76 21.08
N PHE A 854 -7.54 41.99 20.40
CA PHE A 854 -6.12 42.27 20.21
C PHE A 854 -5.80 42.90 18.86
N LEU A 855 -6.80 43.15 18.03
CA LEU A 855 -6.62 43.66 16.68
C LEU A 855 -7.18 45.07 16.53
N ASN A 856 -6.53 45.85 15.67
CA ASN A 856 -7.10 47.03 15.05
C ASN A 856 -7.08 46.80 13.54
N LYS A 857 -8.21 46.30 13.00
CA LYS A 857 -8.29 45.78 11.64
C LYS A 857 -7.23 44.68 11.42
N ARG A 858 -6.33 44.85 10.44
CA ARG A 858 -5.27 43.87 10.12
C ARG A 858 -4.07 43.92 11.08
N ARG A 859 -3.94 44.98 11.90
CA ARG A 859 -2.77 45.23 12.76
C ARG A 859 -2.99 44.71 14.18
N LEU A 860 -1.92 44.23 14.79
CA LEU A 860 -1.92 43.89 16.22
C LEU A 860 -1.90 45.17 17.06
N ARG A 861 -2.64 45.17 18.16
CA ARG A 861 -2.65 46.27 19.13
C ARG A 861 -1.38 46.24 19.99
N ASN A 862 -0.37 46.99 19.57
CA ASN A 862 0.92 47.09 20.29
C ASN A 862 0.77 47.66 21.71
N ASP A 863 -0.31 48.42 22.00
CA ASP A 863 -0.64 48.89 23.35
C ASP A 863 -1.05 47.74 24.29
N LEU A 864 -1.48 46.61 23.74
CA LEU A 864 -1.89 45.41 24.48
C LEU A 864 -0.85 44.29 24.41
N ILE A 865 -0.23 44.08 23.25
CA ILE A 865 0.76 43.01 22.99
C ILE A 865 2.03 43.64 22.41
N PRO A 866 2.86 44.29 23.25
CA PRO A 866 3.95 45.15 22.80
C PRO A 866 5.10 44.41 22.11
N ASP A 867 5.35 43.15 22.45
CA ASP A 867 6.40 42.31 21.85
C ASP A 867 5.90 41.47 20.66
N GLY A 868 4.64 41.67 20.26
CA GLY A 868 4.01 40.94 19.17
C GLY A 868 3.59 39.50 19.50
N SER A 869 3.65 39.05 20.77
CA SER A 869 3.19 37.70 21.17
C SER A 869 2.59 37.62 22.57
N HIS A 870 3.08 38.37 23.55
CA HIS A 870 2.66 38.31 24.95
C HIS A 870 1.90 39.59 25.38
N PRO A 871 0.72 39.45 25.99
CA PRO A 871 0.00 40.59 26.55
C PRO A 871 0.80 41.28 27.67
N ASN A 872 0.70 42.61 27.73
CA ASN A 872 1.01 43.37 28.94
C ASN A 872 -0.20 43.37 29.89
N GLU A 873 -0.13 44.07 31.02
CA GLU A 873 -1.22 44.15 32.01
C GLU A 873 -2.57 44.64 31.41
N LYS A 874 -2.53 45.63 30.50
CA LYS A 874 -3.72 46.11 29.77
C LYS A 874 -4.25 45.02 28.83
N GLY A 875 -3.37 44.29 28.16
CA GLY A 875 -3.72 43.15 27.33
C GLY A 875 -4.36 42.02 28.13
N TYR A 876 -3.84 41.69 29.32
CA TYR A 876 -4.46 40.73 30.24
C TYR A 876 -5.81 41.22 30.76
N SER A 877 -5.96 42.51 31.05
CA SER A 877 -7.26 43.10 31.41
C SER A 877 -8.29 42.96 30.29
N ALA A 878 -7.89 43.25 29.05
CA ALA A 878 -8.75 43.08 27.88
C ALA A 878 -9.11 41.61 27.64
N TRP A 879 -8.15 40.70 27.83
CA TRP A 879 -8.38 39.25 27.78
C TRP A 879 -9.43 38.83 28.83
N ALA A 880 -9.23 39.18 30.10
CA ALA A 880 -10.15 38.81 31.17
C ALA A 880 -11.57 39.34 30.91
N GLN A 881 -11.71 40.60 30.50
CA GLN A 881 -12.99 41.22 30.17
C GLN A 881 -13.70 40.48 29.02
N ALA A 882 -12.97 40.10 27.97
CA ALA A 882 -13.53 39.39 26.83
C ALA A 882 -13.99 37.95 27.19
N LEU A 883 -13.38 37.33 28.20
CA LEU A 883 -13.77 35.99 28.67
C LEU A 883 -14.87 35.98 29.73
N GLU A 884 -15.02 37.04 30.51
CA GLU A 884 -15.77 37.02 31.78
C GLU A 884 -17.21 36.53 31.60
N SER A 885 -17.94 37.01 30.60
CA SER A 885 -19.34 36.60 30.36
C SER A 885 -19.46 35.10 30.07
N THR A 886 -18.49 34.53 29.34
CA THR A 886 -18.46 33.11 28.99
C THR A 886 -18.04 32.28 30.19
N ILE A 887 -16.97 32.67 30.90
CA ILE A 887 -16.50 31.94 32.09
C ILE A 887 -17.59 31.92 33.18
N SER A 888 -18.20 33.05 33.51
CA SER A 888 -19.27 33.10 34.54
C SER A 888 -20.44 32.18 34.18
N LYS A 889 -20.87 32.19 32.92
CA LYS A 889 -21.92 31.29 32.42
C LYS A 889 -21.53 29.82 32.55
N LEU A 890 -20.31 29.46 32.14
CA LEU A 890 -19.86 28.07 32.16
C LEU A 890 -19.58 27.55 33.57
N MET A 891 -19.18 28.43 34.49
CA MET A 891 -18.96 28.14 35.91
C MET A 891 -20.26 28.07 36.72
N GLY A 892 -21.40 28.52 36.16
CA GLY A 892 -22.69 28.56 36.84
C GLY A 892 -22.81 29.70 37.86
N GLU A 893 -22.20 30.85 37.57
CA GLU A 893 -22.14 32.04 38.44
C GLU A 893 -23.23 33.08 38.12
N ASN A 894 -24.15 32.74 37.20
CA ASN A 894 -25.27 33.59 36.79
C ASN A 894 -26.55 33.24 37.54
#